data_AF-A0A9W6HVV3-F1
#
_entry.id   AF-A0A9W6HVV3-F1
#
_cell.length_a   1.000
_cell.length_b   1.000
_cell.length_c   1.000
_cell.angle_alpha   90.00
_cell.angle_beta   90.00
_cell.angle_gamma   90.00
#
_symmetry.space_group_name_H-M   'P 1'
#
loop_
_entity.id
_entity.type
_entity.pdbx_description
1 polymer ?
#
loop_
_entity_poly.entity_id
_entity_poly.type
_entity_poly.pdbx_seq_one_letter_code
_entity_poly.pdbx_strand_id
1 'polypeptide(L)'
;MRLRQHIAALAGVLLVGSSLVLPATAAAAAPLPAAPIAPASFKACEAVSGVGNVSSAGTSKPQPIDENVAVYVGGNFTRTAGAELEGQLVVNGDALLDGNALFNMGWVGVGSGVLPVSGTDLVRVGGDFTINGTSRAEISSKAADDALLPGNVKVGGLIETEAKLVLGGGGTVEESLGRAAALGSNFANWPNNDFAVLSDFTTRNLTGTPGTYKTESWGRLELRGTAGADRHLFSIPAADLSARAFTLHLFDIDPTDIVVIEVTGTTPAIVNVQGLYNGEAAIPMGDVAFGQIASRTLWAFPESTRVEIAGAQVPGSIVVPRSDSHTYHKANGTNGRVWVAGHLTQDNGNGSEFHSFPFLGDADSTCGTPMIAPVPGGSTVVPVLPTVVESVCTAGVASTPSVTLPADSADVTYVKSGAEVAGGTVTVVATAEGTNEFDASVTGWTISGDRKTATRVITLVDPGCVILPVAVTPVTPTIENVCVAGGTSTPTVVFDISTGVTYEITAGSVVPGTTVTVTATAVPGYVLDPAAGWTVAPDNFTATMQMEIPAALECAPVTVDPGITQATCAAGATLTLPTTPGIVYTSSNASPAAGETVTITATPEAGYALTSGDGWTLHTDGTATKQFTLTKPTCGTGAGGTPGAGDLATTGGTPVPGWVVGGGLAAVIAGAVLLFVRRRALGSTDA
;
A
#
# COMPACT_ATOMS: atom_id res chain seq x y z
N MET A 1 49.97 -12.50 18.27
CA MET A 1 50.47 -13.67 17.51
C MET A 1 50.42 -14.94 18.38
N ARG A 2 49.28 -15.63 18.45
CA ARG A 2 49.17 -17.04 18.85
C ARG A 2 48.03 -17.68 18.06
N LEU A 3 48.24 -18.91 17.59
CA LEU A 3 47.42 -19.62 16.61
C LEU A 3 46.71 -20.80 17.27
N ARG A 4 45.38 -20.91 17.11
CA ARG A 4 44.58 -22.14 17.31
C ARG A 4 43.42 -22.10 16.31
N GLN A 5 43.60 -22.65 15.11
CA GLN A 5 43.31 -24.04 14.73
C GLN A 5 41.80 -24.39 14.74
N HIS A 6 41.25 -24.52 13.53
CA HIS A 6 39.92 -25.03 13.27
C HIS A 6 39.84 -26.54 13.51
N ILE A 7 38.68 -27.02 13.97
CA ILE A 7 38.18 -28.38 13.69
C ILE A 7 36.75 -28.21 13.20
N ALA A 8 36.54 -28.51 11.92
CA ALA A 8 35.21 -28.70 11.35
C ALA A 8 34.95 -30.21 11.23
N ALA A 9 33.82 -30.70 11.71
CA ALA A 9 33.42 -32.10 11.60
C ALA A 9 32.10 -32.19 10.84
N LEU A 10 32.13 -32.77 9.64
CA LEU A 10 30.92 -33.17 8.92
C LEU A 10 30.35 -34.45 9.54
N ALA A 11 29.04 -34.44 9.79
CA ALA A 11 28.18 -35.61 9.75
C ALA A 11 26.82 -35.14 9.19
N GLY A 12 26.13 -35.84 8.29
CA GLY A 12 26.29 -37.24 7.91
C GLY A 12 24.91 -37.89 7.96
N VAL A 13 24.05 -37.57 6.99
CA VAL A 13 22.66 -38.02 6.97
C VAL A 13 22.59 -39.54 6.86
N LEU A 14 21.99 -40.19 7.86
CA LEU A 14 21.64 -41.61 7.82
C LEU A 14 20.17 -41.78 8.18
N LEU A 15 19.32 -42.02 7.17
CA LEU A 15 17.94 -42.45 7.39
C LEU A 15 17.93 -43.91 7.85
N VAL A 16 17.52 -44.14 9.10
CA VAL A 16 17.09 -45.46 9.58
C VAL A 16 15.70 -45.30 10.17
N GLY A 17 14.71 -45.91 9.51
CA GLY A 17 13.34 -45.94 10.00
C GLY A 17 13.22 -46.89 11.19
N SER A 18 12.91 -46.35 12.35
CA SER A 18 12.54 -47.11 13.55
C SER A 18 11.36 -46.40 14.22
N SER A 19 10.20 -47.06 14.21
CA SER A 19 8.95 -46.55 14.78
C SER A 19 9.03 -46.53 16.31
N LEU A 20 9.50 -45.43 16.88
CA LEU A 20 9.52 -45.18 18.31
C LEU A 20 8.18 -44.55 18.74
N VAL A 21 7.36 -45.29 19.47
CA VAL A 21 6.15 -44.76 20.11
C VAL A 21 6.59 -43.95 21.33
N LEU A 22 6.68 -42.63 21.17
CA LEU A 22 6.89 -41.71 22.30
C LEU A 22 5.57 -41.56 23.06
N PRO A 23 5.55 -41.73 24.40
CA PRO A 23 4.39 -41.37 25.20
C PRO A 23 4.21 -39.85 25.15
N ALA A 24 2.97 -39.41 24.96
CA ALA A 24 2.63 -37.99 25.03
C ALA A 24 2.71 -37.50 26.48
N THR A 25 3.92 -37.18 26.96
CA THR A 25 4.06 -36.37 28.16
C THR A 25 3.54 -34.98 27.84
N ALA A 26 2.41 -34.62 28.44
CA ALA A 26 1.89 -33.27 28.38
C ALA A 26 3.01 -32.31 28.81
N ALA A 27 3.46 -31.47 27.88
CA ALA A 27 4.36 -30.39 28.22
C ALA A 27 3.60 -29.45 29.16
N ALA A 28 3.87 -29.58 30.46
CA ALA A 28 3.44 -28.59 31.42
C ALA A 28 4.06 -27.26 30.98
N ALA A 29 3.23 -26.34 30.48
CA ALA A 29 3.67 -25.00 30.17
C ALA A 29 4.35 -24.45 31.43
N ALA A 30 5.58 -23.99 31.29
CA ALA A 30 6.23 -23.27 32.37
C ALA A 30 5.28 -22.15 32.83
N PRO A 31 5.07 -21.95 34.14
CA PRO A 31 4.26 -20.84 34.60
C PRO A 31 4.83 -19.57 33.98
N LEU A 32 3.97 -18.79 33.31
CA LEU A 32 4.34 -17.47 32.83
C LEU A 32 5.01 -16.70 33.98
N PRO A 33 6.12 -15.98 33.74
CA PRO A 33 6.67 -15.10 34.77
C PRO A 33 5.53 -14.21 35.26
N ALA A 34 5.40 -14.06 36.59
CA ALA A 34 4.32 -13.30 37.17
C ALA A 34 4.28 -11.92 36.52
N ALA A 35 3.11 -11.53 36.00
CA ALA A 35 2.95 -10.21 35.40
C ALA A 35 3.43 -9.16 36.41
N PRO A 36 4.19 -8.14 35.99
CA PRO A 36 4.64 -7.09 36.90
C PRO A 36 3.40 -6.55 37.62
N ILE A 37 3.47 -6.51 38.96
CA ILE A 37 2.36 -6.08 39.78
C ILE A 37 2.10 -4.62 39.42
N ALA A 38 0.98 -4.37 38.72
CA ALA A 38 0.60 -3.03 38.32
C ALA A 38 0.57 -2.14 39.57
N PRO A 39 1.35 -1.05 39.63
CA PRO A 39 1.40 -0.18 40.80
C PRO A 39 -0.01 0.35 41.09
N ALA A 40 -0.55 0.07 42.28
CA ALA A 40 -1.80 0.67 42.71
C ALA A 40 -1.65 2.19 42.69
N SER A 41 -2.57 2.91 42.05
CA SER A 41 -2.49 4.35 41.73
C SER A 41 -1.74 5.19 42.78
N PHE A 42 -0.44 5.40 42.58
CA PHE A 42 0.39 6.14 43.51
C PHE A 42 0.15 7.64 43.35
N LYS A 43 0.00 8.33 44.47
CA LYS A 43 -0.12 9.80 44.50
C LYS A 43 1.18 10.41 43.98
N ALA A 44 1.07 11.54 43.28
CA ALA A 44 2.17 12.22 42.59
C ALA A 44 3.45 12.37 43.45
N CYS A 45 4.59 12.41 42.77
CA CYS A 45 5.94 12.25 43.33
C CYS A 45 6.46 13.46 44.13
N GLU A 46 5.70 13.93 45.11
CA GLU A 46 6.10 14.95 46.07
C GLU A 46 7.18 14.38 47.02
N ALA A 47 8.41 14.90 46.97
CA ALA A 47 9.51 14.42 47.80
C ALA A 47 9.32 14.81 49.28
N VAL A 48 8.79 13.89 50.09
CA VAL A 48 8.52 14.08 51.53
C VAL A 48 9.71 13.70 52.42
N SER A 49 10.93 13.76 51.88
CA SER A 49 12.21 13.51 52.56
C SER A 49 13.28 14.55 52.17
N GLY A 50 14.32 14.68 53.00
CA GLY A 50 15.62 15.20 52.58
C GLY A 50 16.58 14.06 52.23
N VAL A 51 17.85 14.39 52.00
CA VAL A 51 18.95 13.43 51.80
C VAL A 51 19.27 12.74 53.13
N GLY A 52 19.09 11.43 53.18
CA GLY A 52 19.29 10.67 54.42
C GLY A 52 19.49 9.18 54.19
N ASN A 53 19.64 8.44 55.30
CA ASN A 53 19.76 6.99 55.28
C ASN A 53 18.49 6.38 54.67
N VAL A 54 18.63 5.59 53.61
CA VAL A 54 17.51 4.95 52.93
C VAL A 54 17.18 3.63 53.64
N SER A 55 16.37 3.72 54.69
CA SER A 55 15.87 2.55 55.43
C SER A 55 14.42 2.67 55.86
N SER A 56 13.75 1.53 56.00
CA SER A 56 12.36 1.41 56.47
C SER A 56 12.09 2.13 57.81
N ALA A 57 13.11 2.23 58.67
CA ALA A 57 13.06 2.85 60.00
C ALA A 57 13.51 4.33 60.05
N GLY A 58 14.03 4.87 58.94
CA GLY A 58 14.52 6.26 58.86
C GLY A 58 13.41 7.32 58.79
N THR A 59 13.78 8.60 58.95
CA THR A 59 12.91 9.73 58.58
C THR A 59 12.81 9.88 57.07
N SER A 60 13.90 9.62 56.35
CA SER A 60 13.98 9.35 54.91
C SER A 60 13.50 7.93 54.59
N LYS A 61 12.23 7.66 54.92
CA LYS A 61 11.52 6.44 54.48
C LYS A 61 11.56 6.31 52.95
N PRO A 62 11.47 5.08 52.40
CA PRO A 62 11.33 4.91 50.96
C PRO A 62 10.19 5.78 50.43
N GLN A 63 10.57 6.66 49.50
CA GLN A 63 9.69 7.55 48.76
C GLN A 63 8.86 6.74 47.74
N PRO A 64 7.92 7.36 47.01
CA PRO A 64 7.34 6.75 45.82
C PRO A 64 8.37 6.06 44.91
N ILE A 65 7.89 5.00 44.24
CA ILE A 65 8.65 4.23 43.26
C ILE A 65 8.80 5.03 41.96
N ASP A 66 9.98 5.01 41.34
CA ASP A 66 10.24 5.67 40.06
C ASP A 66 10.55 4.72 38.89
N GLU A 67 9.74 4.81 37.84
CA GLU A 67 9.93 4.15 36.53
C GLU A 67 10.77 4.97 35.54
N ASN A 68 11.00 6.25 35.83
CA ASN A 68 11.73 7.17 34.97
C ASN A 68 13.26 7.04 35.20
N VAL A 69 14.05 7.54 34.24
CA VAL A 69 15.50 7.47 34.28
C VAL A 69 16.07 8.54 35.22
N ALA A 70 16.91 8.14 36.17
CA ALA A 70 17.59 9.05 37.08
C ALA A 70 18.81 9.67 36.41
N VAL A 71 19.65 8.86 35.76
CA VAL A 71 20.84 9.30 35.02
C VAL A 71 20.76 8.83 33.57
N TYR A 72 20.70 9.76 32.63
CA TYR A 72 20.78 9.50 31.19
C TYR A 72 22.07 10.10 30.61
N VAL A 73 22.79 9.29 29.82
CA VAL A 73 24.02 9.70 29.15
C VAL A 73 23.94 9.33 27.66
N GLY A 74 23.91 10.33 26.78
CA GLY A 74 23.81 10.13 25.33
C GLY A 74 25.12 9.68 24.68
N GLY A 75 26.26 10.04 25.28
CA GLY A 75 27.58 9.51 24.98
C GLY A 75 27.99 8.37 25.93
N ASN A 76 29.24 8.39 26.35
CA ASN A 76 29.81 7.40 27.28
C ASN A 76 29.75 7.87 28.75
N PHE A 77 29.54 6.93 29.66
CA PHE A 77 29.58 7.12 31.11
C PHE A 77 30.89 6.58 31.69
N THR A 78 31.61 7.40 32.46
CA THR A 78 32.85 6.97 33.14
C THR A 78 32.80 7.31 34.62
N ARG A 79 33.06 6.34 35.50
CA ARG A 79 33.23 6.55 36.94
C ARG A 79 34.68 6.27 37.33
N THR A 80 35.47 7.33 37.52
CA THR A 80 36.85 7.27 38.07
C THR A 80 36.87 7.36 39.59
N ALA A 81 35.82 7.93 40.20
CA ALA A 81 35.61 7.97 41.64
C ALA A 81 34.12 8.20 41.96
N GLY A 82 33.73 8.14 43.23
CA GLY A 82 32.32 8.25 43.67
C GLY A 82 31.75 6.91 44.12
N ALA A 83 30.68 6.92 44.92
CA ALA A 83 30.20 5.76 45.67
C ALA A 83 28.91 5.15 45.10
N GLU A 84 27.89 5.95 44.79
CA GLU A 84 26.54 5.43 44.54
C GLU A 84 25.78 6.19 43.43
N LEU A 85 24.76 5.53 42.86
CA LEU A 85 23.78 6.09 41.92
C LEU A 85 22.39 5.53 42.24
N GLU A 86 21.49 6.41 42.67
CA GLU A 86 20.10 6.07 42.99
C GLU A 86 19.22 6.07 41.73
N GLY A 87 18.28 5.14 41.65
CA GLY A 87 17.38 5.00 40.50
C GLY A 87 18.01 4.32 39.29
N GLN A 88 17.49 4.59 38.10
CA GLN A 88 17.91 3.91 36.86
C GLN A 88 19.01 4.69 36.11
N LEU A 89 20.00 3.95 35.60
CA LEU A 89 21.07 4.44 34.72
C LEU A 89 20.83 3.96 33.27
N VAL A 90 20.84 4.89 32.32
CA VAL A 90 20.79 4.61 30.88
C VAL A 90 21.96 5.31 30.18
N VAL A 91 22.79 4.54 29.48
CA VAL A 91 23.98 5.01 28.76
C VAL A 91 23.87 4.57 27.31
N ASN A 92 23.84 5.51 26.37
CA ASN A 92 23.66 5.20 24.96
C ASN A 92 24.97 4.75 24.25
N GLY A 93 26.12 5.19 24.76
CA GLY A 93 27.44 4.66 24.42
C GLY A 93 27.93 3.59 25.42
N ASP A 94 29.23 3.62 25.71
CA ASP A 94 29.90 2.67 26.63
C ASP A 94 29.83 3.14 28.09
N ALA A 95 29.89 2.18 29.02
CA ALA A 95 29.99 2.43 30.46
C ALA A 95 31.30 1.87 31.03
N LEU A 96 32.03 2.68 31.80
CA LEU A 96 33.33 2.33 32.40
C LEU A 96 33.37 2.62 33.91
N LEU A 97 33.65 1.62 34.74
CA LEU A 97 33.91 1.77 36.18
C LEU A 97 35.40 1.53 36.50
N ASP A 98 36.16 2.60 36.70
CA ASP A 98 37.62 2.58 36.93
C ASP A 98 38.04 3.33 38.20
N GLY A 99 37.24 3.17 39.28
CA GLY A 99 37.47 3.82 40.58
C GLY A 99 38.07 2.91 41.66
N ASN A 100 38.37 1.65 41.35
CA ASN A 100 38.96 0.67 42.27
C ASN A 100 38.17 0.39 43.57
N ALA A 101 36.91 0.81 43.62
CA ALA A 101 35.98 0.64 44.74
C ALA A 101 34.62 0.08 44.29
N LEU A 102 33.79 -0.34 45.25
CA LEU A 102 32.38 -0.67 45.03
C LEU A 102 31.62 0.54 44.45
N PHE A 103 30.63 0.29 43.60
CA PHE A 103 29.68 1.29 43.08
C PHE A 103 28.28 0.71 43.19
N ASN A 104 27.42 1.33 44.00
CA ASN A 104 26.05 0.88 44.21
C ASN A 104 25.13 1.57 43.19
N MET A 105 24.26 0.82 42.53
CA MET A 105 23.33 1.32 41.52
C MET A 105 21.91 0.82 41.78
N GLY A 106 20.93 1.73 41.67
CA GLY A 106 19.53 1.45 41.97
C GLY A 106 19.17 1.86 43.38
N TRP A 107 19.40 1.00 44.36
CA TRP A 107 19.35 1.31 45.78
C TRP A 107 20.73 1.73 46.31
N VAL A 108 20.73 2.70 47.22
CA VAL A 108 21.92 3.37 47.76
C VAL A 108 21.80 3.51 49.29
N GLY A 109 22.92 3.61 50.00
CA GLY A 109 22.92 3.74 51.47
C GLY A 109 22.42 5.10 51.98
N VAL A 110 22.77 6.17 51.27
CA VAL A 110 22.31 7.54 51.52
C VAL A 110 21.79 8.13 50.22
N GLY A 111 20.60 8.75 50.25
CA GLY A 111 19.98 9.28 49.05
C GLY A 111 18.66 10.00 49.29
N SER A 112 17.89 10.17 48.21
CA SER A 112 16.53 10.73 48.27
C SER A 112 15.52 9.76 48.89
N GLY A 113 15.78 8.46 48.77
CA GLY A 113 14.88 7.37 49.10
C GLY A 113 13.92 7.00 47.97
N VAL A 114 14.05 7.61 46.78
CA VAL A 114 13.21 7.32 45.59
C VAL A 114 13.70 6.03 44.93
N LEU A 115 12.97 4.94 45.21
CA LEU A 115 13.35 3.59 44.83
C LEU A 115 13.00 3.29 43.36
N PRO A 116 13.90 2.65 42.58
CA PRO A 116 13.54 2.16 41.26
C PRO A 116 12.66 0.91 41.35
N VAL A 117 11.89 0.66 40.30
CA VAL A 117 10.96 -0.47 40.26
C VAL A 117 11.69 -1.82 40.29
N SER A 118 11.31 -2.67 41.24
CA SER A 118 11.78 -4.04 41.35
C SER A 118 11.61 -4.84 40.06
N GLY A 119 12.67 -5.53 39.62
CA GLY A 119 12.64 -6.40 38.45
C GLY A 119 12.65 -5.67 37.11
N THR A 120 12.92 -4.36 37.10
CA THR A 120 13.17 -3.60 35.87
C THR A 120 14.66 -3.51 35.52
N ASP A 121 14.95 -3.03 34.32
CA ASP A 121 16.30 -2.82 33.79
C ASP A 121 16.93 -1.55 34.40
N LEU A 122 17.55 -1.72 35.58
CA LEU A 122 18.16 -0.64 36.37
C LEU A 122 19.40 -0.05 35.69
N VAL A 123 20.17 -0.88 34.99
CA VAL A 123 21.36 -0.45 34.25
C VAL A 123 21.24 -0.89 32.80
N ARG A 124 21.18 0.08 31.89
CA ARG A 124 21.06 -0.14 30.45
C ARG A 124 22.19 0.56 29.71
N VAL A 125 23.01 -0.20 28.98
CA VAL A 125 24.21 0.28 28.28
C VAL A 125 24.12 -0.08 26.80
N GLY A 126 24.36 0.89 25.93
CA GLY A 126 24.20 0.74 24.48
C GLY A 126 25.40 0.11 23.78
N GLY A 127 26.61 0.41 24.29
CA GLY A 127 27.88 -0.21 23.91
C GLY A 127 28.35 -1.24 24.94
N ASP A 128 29.65 -1.25 25.24
CA ASP A 128 30.27 -2.19 26.18
C ASP A 128 30.16 -1.70 27.65
N PHE A 129 30.19 -2.64 28.61
CA PHE A 129 30.21 -2.33 30.05
C PHE A 129 31.45 -2.92 30.73
N THR A 130 32.45 -2.07 30.98
CA THR A 130 33.77 -2.46 31.52
C THR A 130 33.92 -2.09 32.99
N ILE A 131 34.37 -3.04 33.82
CA ILE A 131 34.64 -2.83 35.25
C ILE A 131 36.14 -3.07 35.50
N ASN A 132 36.93 -2.01 35.52
CA ASN A 132 38.39 -2.07 35.61
C ASN A 132 38.91 -2.33 37.04
N GLY A 133 40.20 -2.67 37.13
CA GLY A 133 40.93 -2.76 38.40
C GLY A 133 40.23 -3.60 39.48
N THR A 134 40.16 -3.06 40.70
CA THR A 134 39.43 -3.64 41.83
C THR A 134 37.98 -3.18 41.94
N SER A 135 37.46 -2.40 40.98
CA SER A 135 36.07 -1.92 40.97
C SER A 135 35.07 -3.09 41.08
N ARG A 136 33.90 -2.82 41.67
CA ARG A 136 32.73 -3.72 41.69
C ARG A 136 31.48 -2.89 41.46
N ALA A 137 30.44 -3.49 40.91
CA ALA A 137 29.13 -2.90 40.79
C ALA A 137 28.12 -3.77 41.53
N GLU A 138 27.36 -3.19 42.44
CA GLU A 138 26.21 -3.84 43.08
C GLU A 138 24.92 -3.18 42.57
N ILE A 139 24.01 -3.98 42.03
CA ILE A 139 22.83 -3.52 41.30
C ILE A 139 21.60 -4.16 41.95
N SER A 140 20.75 -3.34 42.57
CA SER A 140 19.60 -3.83 43.33
C SER A 140 18.52 -2.76 43.46
N SER A 141 17.30 -3.19 43.78
CA SER A 141 16.31 -2.33 44.44
C SER A 141 16.05 -2.85 45.86
N LYS A 142 15.14 -2.22 46.61
CA LYS A 142 14.70 -2.70 47.92
C LYS A 142 13.19 -2.65 48.11
N ALA A 143 12.70 -3.51 48.98
CA ALA A 143 11.33 -3.47 49.50
C ALA A 143 11.23 -2.53 50.71
N ALA A 144 9.99 -2.21 51.10
CA ALA A 144 9.71 -1.37 52.27
C ALA A 144 10.08 -2.01 53.63
N ASP A 145 10.47 -3.30 53.64
CA ASP A 145 11.02 -4.04 54.77
C ASP A 145 12.55 -4.25 54.66
N ASP A 146 13.21 -3.45 53.82
CA ASP A 146 14.65 -3.46 53.49
C ASP A 146 15.17 -4.75 52.82
N ALA A 147 14.30 -5.68 52.40
CA ALA A 147 14.70 -6.85 51.61
C ALA A 147 15.23 -6.42 50.22
N LEU A 148 16.33 -7.03 49.77
CA LEU A 148 16.89 -6.78 48.44
C LEU A 148 15.94 -7.32 47.36
N LEU A 149 15.62 -6.46 46.39
CA LEU A 149 14.78 -6.77 45.24
C LEU A 149 15.60 -6.84 43.95
N PRO A 150 15.16 -7.63 42.95
CA PRO A 150 15.83 -7.75 41.65
C PRO A 150 16.12 -6.41 40.98
N GLY A 151 17.32 -6.26 40.46
CA GLY A 151 17.69 -5.19 39.53
C GLY A 151 18.39 -5.78 38.31
N ASN A 152 17.85 -5.55 37.12
CA ASN A 152 18.38 -6.19 35.90
C ASN A 152 19.38 -5.28 35.18
N VAL A 153 20.24 -5.91 34.38
CA VAL A 153 21.28 -5.25 33.57
C VAL A 153 21.12 -5.68 32.11
N LYS A 154 21.12 -4.72 31.19
CA LYS A 154 21.10 -4.97 29.75
C LYS A 154 22.21 -4.22 29.05
N VAL A 155 23.02 -4.92 28.28
CA VAL A 155 24.20 -4.39 27.59
C VAL A 155 24.13 -4.72 26.10
N GLY A 156 24.34 -3.72 25.26
CA GLY A 156 24.31 -3.86 23.80
C GLY A 156 25.55 -4.57 23.26
N GLY A 157 26.71 -4.24 23.83
CA GLY A 157 27.99 -4.92 23.63
C GLY A 157 28.26 -6.00 24.69
N LEU A 158 29.52 -6.13 25.10
CA LEU A 158 29.98 -7.13 26.08
C LEU A 158 30.15 -6.55 27.49
N ILE A 159 30.08 -7.43 28.48
CA ILE A 159 30.46 -7.16 29.86
C ILE A 159 31.84 -7.77 30.11
N GLU A 160 32.91 -7.00 29.87
CA GLU A 160 34.30 -7.51 29.85
C GLU A 160 34.76 -8.17 31.16
N THR A 161 34.02 -7.98 32.27
CA THR A 161 34.37 -8.47 33.61
C THR A 161 33.13 -8.83 34.45
N GLU A 162 32.17 -9.56 33.87
CA GLU A 162 30.88 -9.94 34.49
C GLU A 162 30.98 -10.41 35.96
N ALA A 163 32.01 -11.18 36.34
CA ALA A 163 32.26 -11.61 37.73
C ALA A 163 32.53 -10.46 38.75
N LYS A 164 32.48 -9.20 38.32
CA LYS A 164 32.53 -7.99 39.15
C LYS A 164 31.17 -7.31 39.34
N LEU A 165 30.11 -7.82 38.70
CA LEU A 165 28.72 -7.48 38.96
C LEU A 165 28.18 -8.33 40.12
N VAL A 166 27.40 -7.69 40.99
CA VAL A 166 26.66 -8.32 42.08
C VAL A 166 25.20 -7.89 41.94
N LEU A 167 24.31 -8.85 41.74
CA LEU A 167 22.88 -8.58 41.52
C LEU A 167 22.10 -8.88 42.80
N GLY A 168 21.46 -7.86 43.37
CA GLY A 168 20.56 -8.01 44.51
C GLY A 168 19.27 -8.73 44.10
N GLY A 169 18.65 -9.42 45.07
CA GLY A 169 17.31 -10.01 44.96
C GLY A 169 17.09 -11.07 43.87
N GLY A 170 18.11 -11.46 43.11
CA GLY A 170 17.98 -12.36 41.95
C GLY A 170 17.71 -11.66 40.62
N GLY A 171 18.24 -10.44 40.43
CA GLY A 171 18.22 -9.76 39.13
C GLY A 171 18.94 -10.52 38.01
N THR A 172 18.68 -10.13 36.76
CA THR A 172 19.26 -10.76 35.55
C THR A 172 20.31 -9.90 34.86
N VAL A 173 21.17 -10.53 34.08
CA VAL A 173 22.13 -9.88 33.16
C VAL A 173 21.87 -10.41 31.75
N GLU A 174 21.82 -9.51 30.78
CA GLU A 174 21.77 -9.81 29.35
C GLU A 174 22.83 -8.95 28.62
N GLU A 175 23.64 -9.57 27.77
CA GLU A 175 24.68 -8.91 26.97
C GLU A 175 24.58 -9.28 25.48
N SER A 176 25.37 -8.62 24.63
CA SER A 176 25.38 -8.77 23.16
C SER A 176 24.02 -8.53 22.49
N LEU A 177 23.14 -7.77 23.14
CA LEU A 177 21.78 -7.49 22.66
C LEU A 177 21.74 -6.55 21.43
N GLY A 178 22.80 -5.77 21.23
CA GLY A 178 22.78 -4.57 20.40
C GLY A 178 22.03 -3.41 21.05
N ARG A 179 22.48 -2.18 20.76
CA ARG A 179 22.00 -0.93 21.39
C ARG A 179 20.47 -0.80 21.47
N ALA A 180 19.76 -1.12 20.39
CA ALA A 180 18.31 -0.95 20.33
C ALA A 180 17.54 -1.85 21.31
N ALA A 181 17.99 -3.09 21.52
CA ALA A 181 17.36 -4.02 22.45
C ALA A 181 17.79 -3.78 23.90
N ALA A 182 19.04 -3.37 24.14
CA ALA A 182 19.53 -3.07 25.48
C ALA A 182 18.87 -1.82 26.10
N LEU A 183 18.65 -0.77 25.31
CA LEU A 183 18.08 0.50 25.78
C LEU A 183 16.56 0.57 25.66
N GLY A 184 15.99 -0.20 24.72
CA GLY A 184 14.61 -0.06 24.26
C GLY A 184 14.44 1.07 23.24
N SER A 185 13.35 1.02 22.46
CA SER A 185 13.07 1.93 21.35
C SER A 185 12.95 3.41 21.74
N ASN A 186 12.65 3.72 23.00
CA ASN A 186 12.65 5.09 23.50
C ASN A 186 14.09 5.64 23.51
N PHE A 187 14.90 5.21 24.48
CA PHE A 187 16.25 5.75 24.71
C PHE A 187 17.24 5.51 23.57
N ALA A 188 17.10 4.41 22.82
CA ALA A 188 17.95 4.13 21.65
C ALA A 188 17.74 5.11 20.48
N ASN A 189 16.61 5.82 20.46
CA ASN A 189 16.23 6.73 19.38
C ASN A 189 16.51 8.21 19.71
N TRP A 190 16.83 8.56 20.96
CA TRP A 190 17.17 9.93 21.35
C TRP A 190 18.30 10.55 20.47
N PRO A 191 19.38 9.82 20.12
CA PRO A 191 20.43 10.37 19.26
C PRO A 191 20.00 10.59 17.79
N ASN A 192 18.91 9.95 17.33
CA ASN A 192 18.53 9.96 15.91
C ASN A 192 18.04 11.33 15.43
N ASN A 193 17.70 12.23 16.35
CA ASN A 193 17.28 13.61 16.08
C ASN A 193 18.10 14.60 16.93
N ASP A 194 19.43 14.39 17.02
CA ASP A 194 20.39 15.18 17.83
C ASP A 194 19.89 15.51 19.24
N PHE A 195 19.31 14.51 19.91
CA PHE A 195 18.76 14.63 21.26
C PHE A 195 17.69 15.73 21.41
N ALA A 196 16.87 15.95 20.38
CA ALA A 196 15.72 16.87 20.38
C ALA A 196 14.87 16.75 21.66
N VAL A 197 14.67 15.55 22.19
CA VAL A 197 14.03 15.29 23.49
C VAL A 197 14.58 16.15 24.64
N LEU A 198 15.89 16.32 24.74
CA LEU A 198 16.56 17.11 25.78
C LEU A 198 16.58 18.60 25.45
N SER A 199 16.72 18.99 24.18
CA SER A 199 16.66 20.40 23.79
C SER A 199 15.24 20.96 23.86
N ASP A 200 14.23 20.17 23.52
CA ASP A 200 12.80 20.48 23.71
C ASP A 200 12.45 20.53 25.21
N PHE A 201 12.91 19.56 26.01
CA PHE A 201 12.79 19.59 27.49
C PHE A 201 13.37 20.87 28.07
N THR A 202 14.58 21.22 27.63
CA THR A 202 15.27 22.44 28.06
C THR A 202 14.43 23.66 27.66
N THR A 203 14.15 23.83 26.37
CA THR A 203 13.48 25.01 25.80
C THR A 203 12.11 25.26 26.43
N ARG A 204 11.27 24.23 26.60
CA ARG A 204 9.94 24.41 27.22
C ARG A 204 10.01 24.74 28.71
N ASN A 205 11.07 24.30 29.39
CA ASN A 205 11.29 24.63 30.80
C ASN A 205 11.99 25.97 31.02
N LEU A 206 12.64 26.57 30.02
CA LEU A 206 13.15 27.95 30.06
C LEU A 206 12.02 28.99 29.99
N THR A 207 11.06 28.84 30.90
CA THR A 207 9.83 29.63 31.02
C THR A 207 9.54 29.87 32.51
N GLY A 208 8.97 31.03 32.82
CA GLY A 208 8.67 31.46 34.18
C GLY A 208 8.65 32.98 34.30
N THR A 209 8.31 33.48 35.49
CA THR A 209 8.50 34.90 35.82
C THR A 209 10.00 35.18 35.96
N PRO A 210 10.58 36.17 35.26
CA PRO A 210 12.00 36.47 35.38
C PRO A 210 12.35 36.89 36.81
N GLY A 211 13.30 36.17 37.41
CA GLY A 211 13.92 36.55 38.68
C GLY A 211 15.17 37.39 38.46
N THR A 212 15.78 37.83 39.55
CA THR A 212 17.08 38.52 39.54
C THR A 212 18.13 37.69 40.28
N TYR A 213 19.38 37.70 39.80
CA TYR A 213 20.48 37.04 40.49
C TYR A 213 21.57 38.04 40.90
N LYS A 214 22.35 37.68 41.91
CA LYS A 214 23.52 38.43 42.36
C LYS A 214 24.61 37.47 42.80
N THR A 215 25.83 37.65 42.29
CA THR A 215 27.01 36.94 42.81
C THR A 215 27.87 37.86 43.66
N GLU A 216 28.42 37.36 44.75
CA GLU A 216 29.29 38.12 45.64
C GLU A 216 30.73 37.57 45.68
N SER A 217 31.69 38.46 45.90
CA SER A 217 33.13 38.15 45.90
C SER A 217 33.54 37.07 46.91
N TRP A 218 32.78 36.88 47.98
CA TRP A 218 33.08 35.96 49.09
C TRP A 218 32.39 34.59 48.99
N GLY A 219 31.75 34.26 47.85
CA GLY A 219 31.19 32.94 47.60
C GLY A 219 29.70 32.80 47.94
N ARG A 220 28.86 33.68 47.39
CA ARG A 220 27.40 33.66 47.52
C ARG A 220 26.75 33.91 46.16
N LEU A 221 25.72 33.13 45.84
CA LEU A 221 24.79 33.32 44.74
C LEU A 221 23.40 33.53 45.34
N GLU A 222 22.85 34.74 45.20
CA GLU A 222 21.46 35.03 45.52
C GLU A 222 20.61 34.87 44.27
N LEU A 223 19.50 34.14 44.37
CA LEU A 223 18.41 34.13 43.41
C LEU A 223 17.19 34.76 44.09
N ARG A 224 16.69 35.87 43.56
CA ARG A 224 15.50 36.56 44.07
C ARG A 224 14.35 36.46 43.07
N GLY A 225 13.33 35.70 43.46
CA GLY A 225 12.11 35.50 42.69
C GLY A 225 11.19 36.72 42.72
N THR A 226 10.01 36.55 42.14
CA THR A 226 8.92 37.53 42.19
C THR A 226 7.82 37.02 43.12
N ALA A 227 7.60 37.71 44.24
CA ALA A 227 6.60 37.30 45.23
C ALA A 227 5.21 37.08 44.61
N GLY A 228 4.66 35.87 44.77
CA GLY A 228 3.36 35.47 44.22
C GLY A 228 3.39 34.84 42.83
N ALA A 229 4.57 34.66 42.22
CA ALA A 229 4.76 33.77 41.08
C ALA A 229 5.05 32.34 41.56
N ASP A 230 4.57 31.34 40.80
CA ASP A 230 4.71 29.90 41.06
C ASP A 230 5.89 29.24 40.32
N ARG A 231 6.51 29.98 39.39
CA ARG A 231 7.62 29.54 38.55
C ARG A 231 8.55 30.72 38.25
N HIS A 232 9.82 30.58 38.62
CA HIS A 232 10.86 31.62 38.50
C HIS A 232 11.95 31.19 37.53
N LEU A 233 12.34 32.07 36.61
CA LEU A 233 13.42 31.84 35.65
C LEU A 233 14.62 32.76 35.93
N PHE A 234 15.81 32.17 36.07
CA PHE A 234 17.07 32.86 36.31
C PHE A 234 18.07 32.54 35.19
N SER A 235 18.33 33.50 34.31
CA SER A 235 19.38 33.39 33.28
C SER A 235 20.70 33.95 33.80
N ILE A 236 21.70 33.09 33.96
CA ILE A 236 22.99 33.39 34.59
C ILE A 236 24.12 33.05 33.60
N PRO A 237 24.97 33.99 33.20
CA PRO A 237 26.15 33.69 32.40
C PRO A 237 27.09 32.74 33.13
N ALA A 238 27.55 31.68 32.45
CA ALA A 238 28.52 30.72 32.99
C ALA A 238 29.74 31.42 33.63
N ALA A 239 30.23 32.50 33.02
CA ALA A 239 31.35 33.30 33.53
C ALA A 239 31.15 33.87 34.95
N ASP A 240 29.91 34.11 35.39
CA ASP A 240 29.61 34.61 36.75
C ASP A 240 29.67 33.51 37.82
N LEU A 241 29.55 32.25 37.40
CA LEU A 241 29.62 31.05 38.23
C LEU A 241 31.04 30.46 38.25
N SER A 242 31.70 30.41 37.08
CA SER A 242 32.92 29.63 36.83
C SER A 242 34.20 30.07 37.56
N ALA A 243 34.11 31.03 38.48
CA ALA A 243 35.24 31.59 39.21
C ALA A 243 35.41 31.07 40.65
N ARG A 244 34.39 30.43 41.26
CA ARG A 244 34.38 30.16 42.72
C ARG A 244 33.35 29.11 43.16
N ALA A 245 33.59 28.58 44.36
CA ALA A 245 32.56 27.91 45.15
C ALA A 245 31.59 28.95 45.76
N PHE A 246 30.31 28.58 45.94
CA PHE A 246 29.30 29.50 46.47
C PHE A 246 28.20 28.80 47.29
N THR A 247 27.58 29.52 48.24
CA THR A 247 26.28 29.16 48.80
C THR A 247 25.15 29.67 47.90
N LEU A 248 24.10 28.86 47.74
CA LEU A 248 22.89 29.21 46.99
C LEU A 248 21.82 29.72 47.97
N HIS A 249 21.39 30.97 47.79
CA HIS A 249 20.36 31.61 48.60
C HIS A 249 19.12 31.93 47.75
N LEU A 250 17.97 31.38 48.15
CA LEU A 250 16.69 31.62 47.49
C LEU A 250 15.92 32.69 48.28
N PHE A 251 15.56 33.81 47.65
CA PHE A 251 14.78 34.90 48.24
C PHE A 251 13.48 35.12 47.49
N ASP A 252 12.40 35.43 48.21
CA ASP A 252 11.09 35.77 47.62
C ASP A 252 10.55 34.67 46.67
N ILE A 253 10.86 33.41 47.01
CA ILE A 253 10.47 32.15 46.35
C ILE A 253 9.84 31.27 47.44
N ASP A 254 8.62 30.79 47.23
CA ASP A 254 7.97 29.85 48.14
C ASP A 254 8.60 28.45 47.99
N PRO A 255 8.72 27.63 49.06
CA PRO A 255 9.21 26.25 48.96
C PRO A 255 8.45 25.34 47.99
N THR A 256 7.26 25.75 47.54
CA THR A 256 6.45 25.04 46.54
C THR A 256 6.63 25.54 45.10
N ASP A 257 7.34 26.64 44.87
CA ASP A 257 7.56 27.24 43.55
C ASP A 257 8.61 26.48 42.73
N ILE A 258 8.46 26.50 41.40
CA ILE A 258 9.45 25.97 40.46
C ILE A 258 10.58 26.99 40.25
N VAL A 259 11.83 26.53 40.33
CA VAL A 259 13.04 27.33 40.12
C VAL A 259 13.79 26.79 38.91
N VAL A 260 13.86 27.57 37.84
CA VAL A 260 14.64 27.23 36.64
C VAL A 260 15.84 28.15 36.54
N ILE A 261 17.03 27.55 36.45
CA ILE A 261 18.31 28.24 36.35
C ILE A 261 18.92 27.89 34.99
N GLU A 262 18.88 28.83 34.07
CA GLU A 262 19.55 28.76 32.79
C GLU A 262 20.99 29.24 32.97
N VAL A 263 21.96 28.39 32.65
CA VAL A 263 23.37 28.76 32.61
C VAL A 263 23.78 29.01 31.16
N THR A 264 23.94 30.29 30.81
CA THR A 264 24.15 30.74 29.42
C THR A 264 25.64 30.86 29.06
N GLY A 265 25.94 30.73 27.77
CA GLY A 265 27.28 30.84 27.21
C GLY A 265 28.02 29.51 27.02
N THR A 266 29.03 29.57 26.16
CA THR A 266 29.83 28.43 25.69
C THR A 266 31.13 28.20 26.47
N THR A 267 31.50 29.13 27.36
CA THR A 267 32.60 28.91 28.32
C THR A 267 32.25 27.76 29.26
N PRO A 268 33.25 26.98 29.75
CA PRO A 268 32.98 25.91 30.72
C PRO A 268 32.16 26.40 31.91
N ALA A 269 30.98 25.84 32.09
CA ALA A 269 30.06 26.19 33.16
C ALA A 269 30.41 25.39 34.42
N ILE A 270 30.79 26.05 35.52
CA ILE A 270 31.13 25.39 36.78
C ILE A 270 30.11 25.80 37.85
N VAL A 271 29.23 24.88 38.23
CA VAL A 271 28.29 25.04 39.34
C VAL A 271 28.91 24.39 40.57
N ASN A 272 29.25 25.18 41.59
CA ASN A 272 30.01 24.72 42.75
C ASN A 272 29.29 25.10 44.06
N VAL A 273 28.19 24.40 44.35
CA VAL A 273 27.28 24.70 45.47
C VAL A 273 27.81 24.10 46.76
N GLN A 274 28.07 24.94 47.76
CA GLN A 274 28.58 24.55 49.09
C GLN A 274 27.49 24.44 50.16
N GLY A 275 26.29 24.98 49.90
CA GLY A 275 25.14 24.91 50.78
C GLY A 275 23.93 25.63 50.20
N LEU A 276 22.74 25.25 50.67
CA LEU A 276 21.45 25.81 50.26
C LEU A 276 20.82 26.60 51.42
N TYR A 277 20.21 27.74 51.10
CA TYR A 277 19.59 28.65 52.06
C TYR A 277 18.23 29.15 51.55
N ASN A 278 17.23 29.22 52.43
CA ASN A 278 16.01 29.99 52.22
C ASN A 278 16.17 31.34 52.93
N GLY A 279 16.32 32.41 52.14
CA GLY A 279 16.83 33.70 52.59
C GLY A 279 18.21 33.56 53.26
N GLU A 280 18.28 33.84 54.56
CA GLU A 280 19.47 33.66 55.38
C GLU A 280 19.46 32.36 56.21
N ALA A 281 18.37 31.58 56.18
CA ALA A 281 18.27 30.33 56.92
C ALA A 281 18.89 29.18 56.13
N ALA A 282 19.95 28.58 56.66
CA ALA A 282 20.56 27.39 56.09
C ALA A 282 19.57 26.22 56.08
N ILE A 283 19.52 25.47 54.99
CA ILE A 283 18.71 24.24 54.85
C ILE A 283 19.66 23.04 54.95
N PRO A 284 19.62 22.26 56.03
CA PRO A 284 20.38 21.03 56.14
C PRO A 284 19.95 20.01 55.08
N MET A 285 20.89 19.26 54.51
CA MET A 285 20.58 18.28 53.45
C MET A 285 19.55 17.21 53.88
N GLY A 286 19.54 16.83 55.17
CA GLY A 286 18.56 15.88 55.73
C GLY A 286 17.21 16.49 56.13
N ASP A 287 16.99 17.78 55.88
CA ASP A 287 15.69 18.42 56.07
C ASP A 287 14.76 18.13 54.88
N VAL A 288 13.46 17.96 55.16
CA VAL A 288 12.43 17.77 54.12
C VAL A 288 12.41 18.92 53.12
N ALA A 289 12.71 20.14 53.58
CA ALA A 289 12.78 21.32 52.73
C ALA A 289 13.86 21.21 51.65
N PHE A 290 14.96 20.48 51.90
CA PHE A 290 16.00 20.27 50.90
C PHE A 290 15.47 19.44 49.72
N GLY A 291 14.81 18.31 49.98
CA GLY A 291 14.25 17.46 48.92
C GLY A 291 13.08 18.10 48.17
N GLN A 292 12.27 18.91 48.86
CA GLN A 292 11.20 19.71 48.23
C GLN A 292 11.74 20.78 47.26
N ILE A 293 12.84 21.45 47.60
CA ILE A 293 13.52 22.41 46.71
C ILE A 293 14.29 21.70 45.59
N ALA A 294 14.97 20.60 45.91
CA ALA A 294 15.66 19.76 44.93
C ALA A 294 14.70 19.26 43.84
N SER A 295 13.50 18.80 44.23
CA SER A 295 12.46 18.36 43.29
C SER A 295 11.80 19.49 42.49
N ARG A 296 12.16 20.75 42.75
CA ARG A 296 11.62 21.94 42.06
C ARG A 296 12.67 22.78 41.37
N THR A 297 13.94 22.40 41.48
CA THR A 297 15.05 23.11 40.86
C THR A 297 15.49 22.40 39.58
N LEU A 298 15.65 23.15 38.48
CA LEU A 298 16.24 22.66 37.24
C LEU A 298 17.42 23.56 36.85
N TRP A 299 18.59 22.96 36.62
CA TRP A 299 19.76 23.57 36.01
C TRP A 299 19.81 23.19 34.53
N ALA A 300 19.72 24.17 33.65
CA ALA A 300 19.74 24.01 32.20
C ALA A 300 21.01 24.61 31.60
N PHE A 301 21.72 23.84 30.78
CA PHE A 301 22.98 24.25 30.13
C PHE A 301 22.86 24.20 28.59
N PRO A 302 22.00 25.03 27.96
CA PRO A 302 21.66 24.90 26.53
C PRO A 302 22.87 25.06 25.60
N GLU A 303 23.86 25.87 25.98
CA GLU A 303 24.98 26.26 25.10
C GLU A 303 26.33 25.64 25.50
N SER A 304 26.46 25.07 26.70
CA SER A 304 27.76 24.69 27.25
C SER A 304 28.24 23.32 26.74
N THR A 305 29.39 23.29 26.07
CA THR A 305 30.09 22.05 25.67
C THR A 305 30.89 21.42 26.81
N ARG A 306 31.07 22.13 27.93
CA ARG A 306 31.72 21.60 29.14
C ARG A 306 30.99 22.08 30.38
N VAL A 307 30.54 21.14 31.20
CA VAL A 307 29.83 21.41 32.46
C VAL A 307 30.55 20.71 33.60
N GLU A 308 30.79 21.40 34.71
CA GLU A 308 31.30 20.80 35.95
C GLU A 308 30.33 21.08 37.09
N ILE A 309 29.80 20.01 37.68
CA ILE A 309 28.89 20.05 38.83
C ILE A 309 29.69 19.64 40.07
N ALA A 310 30.00 20.59 40.94
CA ALA A 310 30.94 20.47 42.05
C ALA A 310 30.34 20.96 43.38
N GLY A 311 31.08 20.75 44.46
CA GLY A 311 30.74 21.22 45.81
C GLY A 311 30.16 20.12 46.70
N ALA A 312 29.25 20.50 47.60
CA ALA A 312 28.63 19.60 48.57
C ALA A 312 27.44 18.87 47.94
N GLN A 313 26.22 19.15 48.39
CA GLN A 313 24.98 18.60 47.84
C GLN A 313 24.32 19.64 46.93
N VAL A 314 24.37 19.41 45.62
CA VAL A 314 23.80 20.32 44.60
C VAL A 314 22.31 20.01 44.45
N PRO A 315 21.38 20.93 44.79
CA PRO A 315 19.94 20.73 44.66
C PRO A 315 19.50 20.91 43.20
N GLY A 316 18.62 20.04 42.72
CA GLY A 316 17.98 20.18 41.41
C GLY A 316 18.39 19.14 40.39
N SER A 317 17.51 18.95 39.41
CA SER A 317 17.82 18.19 38.20
C SER A 317 18.72 19.02 37.27
N ILE A 318 19.47 18.35 36.41
CA ILE A 318 20.48 18.91 35.51
C ILE A 318 20.21 18.40 34.10
N VAL A 319 20.05 19.32 33.14
CA VAL A 319 19.93 19.00 31.71
C VAL A 319 21.01 19.67 30.87
N VAL A 320 21.73 18.86 30.09
CA VAL A 320 22.76 19.31 29.14
C VAL A 320 22.42 18.74 27.76
N PRO A 321 21.66 19.47 26.92
CA PRO A 321 21.09 18.94 25.68
C PRO A 321 22.10 18.77 24.53
N ARG A 322 23.34 19.23 24.70
CA ARG A 322 24.37 19.20 23.65
C ARG A 322 25.05 17.84 23.52
N SER A 323 24.98 17.23 22.34
CA SER A 323 25.62 15.95 22.01
C SER A 323 27.16 16.01 22.02
N ASP A 324 27.74 17.17 21.73
CA ASP A 324 29.19 17.44 21.79
C ASP A 324 29.71 17.81 23.19
N SER A 325 28.88 17.68 24.24
CA SER A 325 29.26 18.09 25.60
C SER A 325 30.04 17.04 26.38
N HIS A 326 30.80 17.49 27.38
CA HIS A 326 31.31 16.65 28.47
C HIS A 326 30.93 17.26 29.81
N THR A 327 30.11 16.53 30.58
CA THR A 327 29.70 16.87 31.94
C THR A 327 30.55 16.10 32.96
N TYR A 328 31.06 16.79 33.98
CA TYR A 328 31.79 16.19 35.10
C TYR A 328 31.00 16.34 36.40
N HIS A 329 30.60 15.22 37.01
CA HIS A 329 30.09 15.20 38.37
C HIS A 329 31.26 15.07 39.36
N LYS A 330 31.55 16.17 40.04
CA LYS A 330 32.61 16.35 41.05
C LYS A 330 32.08 16.79 42.42
N ALA A 331 30.75 16.91 42.57
CA ALA A 331 30.11 17.24 43.83
C ALA A 331 30.05 16.02 44.75
N ASN A 332 29.80 16.21 46.04
CA ASN A 332 29.52 15.09 46.95
C ASN A 332 28.16 14.48 46.66
N GLY A 333 27.18 15.25 46.17
CA GLY A 333 26.01 14.66 45.54
C GLY A 333 25.26 15.58 44.59
N THR A 334 24.61 14.97 43.61
CA THR A 334 23.57 15.61 42.78
C THR A 334 22.20 15.17 43.27
N ASN A 335 21.27 16.11 43.39
CA ASN A 335 19.99 15.89 44.05
C ASN A 335 18.87 16.17 43.07
N GLY A 336 18.76 15.29 42.08
CA GLY A 336 17.89 15.45 40.93
C GLY A 336 18.32 14.54 39.79
N ARG A 337 17.50 14.48 38.74
CA ARG A 337 17.85 13.77 37.51
C ARG A 337 19.07 14.40 36.85
N VAL A 338 19.95 13.60 36.25
CA VAL A 338 21.09 14.07 35.46
C VAL A 338 20.98 13.54 34.04
N TRP A 339 20.53 14.41 33.13
CA TRP A 339 20.27 14.04 31.74
C TRP A 339 21.20 14.82 30.81
N VAL A 340 22.16 14.11 30.20
CA VAL A 340 23.15 14.72 29.30
C VAL A 340 23.13 14.02 27.93
N ALA A 341 23.14 14.80 26.86
CA ALA A 341 23.25 14.28 25.49
C ALA A 341 24.69 13.84 25.14
N GLY A 342 25.69 14.48 25.77
CA GLY A 342 27.10 14.15 25.60
C GLY A 342 27.62 13.12 26.61
N HIS A 343 28.90 13.24 26.96
CA HIS A 343 29.59 12.36 27.90
C HIS A 343 29.35 12.77 29.36
N LEU A 344 29.34 11.80 30.28
CA LEU A 344 29.28 12.02 31.72
C LEU A 344 30.48 11.36 32.41
N THR A 345 31.16 12.08 33.29
CA THR A 345 32.22 11.51 34.14
C THR A 345 32.00 11.83 35.61
N GLN A 346 31.92 10.80 36.45
CA GLN A 346 31.91 10.92 37.91
C GLN A 346 33.34 10.79 38.44
N ASP A 347 33.83 11.87 39.06
CA ASP A 347 35.25 12.05 39.43
C ASP A 347 35.39 12.79 40.78
N ASN A 348 34.77 12.27 41.83
CA ASN A 348 35.00 12.74 43.20
C ASN A 348 35.06 11.58 44.21
N GLY A 349 36.22 11.38 44.84
CA GLY A 349 36.48 10.31 45.81
C GLY A 349 35.80 10.48 47.17
N ASN A 350 35.22 11.64 47.46
CA ASN A 350 34.62 11.96 48.76
C ASN A 350 33.19 11.40 48.92
N GLY A 351 32.93 10.19 48.42
CA GLY A 351 31.59 9.60 48.43
C GLY A 351 30.61 10.31 47.51
N SER A 352 31.01 10.63 46.27
CA SER A 352 30.12 11.25 45.29
C SER A 352 28.91 10.36 44.95
N GLU A 353 27.71 10.95 44.97
CA GLU A 353 26.43 10.25 44.83
C GLU A 353 25.49 10.93 43.79
N PHE A 354 24.69 10.13 43.08
CA PHE A 354 23.52 10.63 42.34
C PHE A 354 22.24 10.26 43.11
N HIS A 355 21.42 11.24 43.48
CA HIS A 355 20.12 11.04 44.15
C HIS A 355 18.96 11.35 43.21
N SER A 356 17.95 10.49 43.19
CA SER A 356 16.91 10.43 42.14
C SER A 356 15.68 11.34 42.38
N PHE A 357 15.88 12.54 42.95
CA PHE A 357 14.76 13.49 43.11
C PHE A 357 14.12 13.85 41.75
N PRO A 358 12.80 13.71 41.57
CA PRO A 358 12.13 14.05 40.31
C PRO A 358 11.99 15.57 40.16
N PHE A 359 12.07 16.11 38.93
CA PHE A 359 11.71 17.51 38.70
C PHE A 359 10.21 17.63 38.47
N LEU A 360 9.54 18.41 39.33
CA LEU A 360 8.08 18.58 39.37
C LEU A 360 7.57 19.74 38.52
N GLY A 361 8.48 20.53 37.92
CA GLY A 361 8.08 21.59 37.00
C GLY A 361 7.64 21.09 35.62
N ASP A 362 7.83 19.80 35.33
CA ASP A 362 7.49 19.17 34.05
C ASP A 362 6.99 17.73 34.25
N ALA A 363 5.93 17.34 33.53
CA ALA A 363 5.33 16.02 33.63
C ALA A 363 6.31 14.89 33.26
N ASP A 364 7.14 15.08 32.23
CA ASP A 364 8.03 14.03 31.70
C ASP A 364 9.25 13.75 32.60
N SER A 365 9.49 14.60 33.60
CA SER A 365 10.52 14.42 34.64
C SER A 365 9.95 14.04 36.00
N THR A 366 8.62 13.87 36.13
CA THR A 366 8.02 13.23 37.30
C THR A 366 8.29 11.72 37.31
N CYS A 367 7.79 11.00 38.32
CA CYS A 367 7.92 9.55 38.38
C CYS A 367 6.83 8.84 37.55
N GLY A 368 7.10 7.60 37.15
CA GLY A 368 6.05 6.72 36.59
C GLY A 368 5.80 6.89 35.09
N THR A 369 6.52 7.78 34.40
CA THR A 369 6.53 7.83 32.93
C THR A 369 7.91 8.27 32.48
N PRO A 370 8.70 7.41 31.79
CA PRO A 370 9.97 7.82 31.24
C PRO A 370 9.75 8.85 30.13
N MET A 371 10.56 9.91 30.11
CA MET A 371 10.49 10.89 29.02
C MET A 371 10.59 10.19 27.67
N ILE A 372 9.63 10.43 26.78
CA ILE A 372 9.58 9.76 25.48
C ILE A 372 10.30 10.65 24.45
N ALA A 373 11.18 10.05 23.65
CA ALA A 373 11.76 10.74 22.51
C ALA A 373 10.63 11.30 21.63
N PRO A 374 10.68 12.58 21.19
CA PRO A 374 9.90 13.02 20.05
C PRO A 374 10.16 12.01 18.94
N VAL A 375 9.10 11.33 18.50
CA VAL A 375 9.14 10.51 17.30
C VAL A 375 9.72 11.41 16.20
N PRO A 376 10.81 11.04 15.52
CA PRO A 376 11.47 11.92 14.56
C PRO A 376 10.42 12.51 13.62
N GLY A 377 10.24 13.83 13.73
CA GLY A 377 9.15 14.53 13.08
C GLY A 377 9.20 14.20 11.61
N GLY A 378 8.17 13.51 11.11
CA GLY A 378 8.14 13.11 9.73
C GLY A 378 8.26 14.35 8.85
N SER A 379 8.96 14.21 7.72
CA SER A 379 9.04 15.33 6.80
C SER A 379 7.64 15.67 6.30
N THR A 380 7.40 16.97 6.10
CA THR A 380 6.18 17.40 5.45
C THR A 380 6.25 17.02 3.98
N VAL A 381 5.33 16.18 3.52
CA VAL A 381 5.31 15.61 2.17
C VAL A 381 4.17 16.21 1.34
N VAL A 382 4.32 16.18 0.01
CA VAL A 382 3.33 16.68 -0.95
C VAL A 382 2.90 15.53 -1.86
N PRO A 383 1.60 15.18 -1.92
CA PRO A 383 1.11 14.09 -2.76
C PRO A 383 1.10 14.52 -4.24
N VAL A 384 1.68 13.68 -5.09
CA VAL A 384 1.80 13.92 -6.53
C VAL A 384 0.43 13.73 -7.18
N LEU A 385 0.02 14.62 -8.09
CA LEU A 385 -1.26 14.49 -8.79
C LEU A 385 -1.26 13.26 -9.73
N PRO A 386 -2.34 12.46 -9.74
CA PRO A 386 -2.51 11.37 -10.71
C PRO A 386 -2.77 11.93 -12.13
N THR A 387 -2.37 11.17 -13.14
CA THR A 387 -2.59 11.52 -14.55
C THR A 387 -3.93 10.96 -15.02
N VAL A 388 -4.73 11.79 -15.72
CA VAL A 388 -6.05 11.41 -16.23
C VAL A 388 -6.06 11.44 -17.76
N VAL A 389 -6.66 10.42 -18.37
CA VAL A 389 -6.97 10.35 -19.80
C VAL A 389 -8.48 10.25 -19.93
N GLU A 390 -9.09 11.28 -20.52
CA GLU A 390 -10.55 11.39 -20.68
C GLU A 390 -11.08 10.54 -21.85
N SER A 391 -12.38 10.26 -21.81
CA SER A 391 -13.10 9.59 -22.89
C SER A 391 -13.19 10.44 -24.16
N VAL A 392 -13.03 9.80 -25.32
CA VAL A 392 -13.25 10.41 -26.64
C VAL A 392 -14.25 9.60 -27.47
N CYS A 393 -15.09 10.26 -28.26
CA CYS A 393 -16.03 9.58 -29.15
C CYS A 393 -15.35 9.08 -30.42
N THR A 394 -15.49 7.78 -30.72
CA THR A 394 -15.13 7.19 -32.01
C THR A 394 -16.36 6.48 -32.57
N ALA A 395 -16.84 6.88 -33.75
CA ALA A 395 -18.06 6.34 -34.38
C ALA A 395 -19.31 6.31 -33.46
N GLY A 396 -19.46 7.32 -32.60
CA GLY A 396 -20.58 7.42 -31.64
C GLY A 396 -20.44 6.56 -30.39
N VAL A 397 -19.31 5.87 -30.19
CA VAL A 397 -18.99 5.12 -28.96
C VAL A 397 -17.89 5.83 -28.18
N ALA A 398 -18.05 5.98 -26.86
CA ALA A 398 -17.02 6.56 -25.99
C ALA A 398 -15.89 5.56 -25.72
N SER A 399 -14.64 5.99 -25.79
CA SER A 399 -13.50 5.21 -25.28
C SER A 399 -13.53 5.14 -23.75
N THR A 400 -13.03 4.05 -23.17
CA THR A 400 -12.84 3.95 -21.72
C THR A 400 -11.82 5.00 -21.25
N PRO A 401 -12.15 5.84 -20.26
CA PRO A 401 -11.19 6.77 -19.65
C PRO A 401 -10.24 6.02 -18.72
N SER A 402 -9.16 6.67 -18.24
CA SER A 402 -8.27 6.05 -17.25
C SER A 402 -7.58 7.05 -16.33
N VAL A 403 -7.30 6.61 -15.11
CA VAL A 403 -6.53 7.33 -14.08
C VAL A 403 -5.29 6.52 -13.71
N THR A 404 -4.13 7.07 -14.02
CA THR A 404 -2.83 6.51 -13.67
C THR A 404 -2.34 7.11 -12.36
N LEU A 405 -2.09 6.26 -11.37
CA LEU A 405 -1.52 6.66 -10.09
C LEU A 405 -0.04 7.09 -10.25
N PRO A 406 0.46 8.00 -9.41
CA PRO A 406 1.89 8.17 -9.20
C PRO A 406 2.53 6.85 -8.72
N ALA A 407 3.85 6.74 -8.84
CA ALA A 407 4.58 5.65 -8.22
C ALA A 407 4.64 5.83 -6.70
N ASP A 408 4.48 4.73 -5.96
CA ASP A 408 4.73 4.69 -4.52
C ASP A 408 6.20 5.01 -4.22
N SER A 409 6.45 5.58 -3.05
CA SER A 409 7.78 5.92 -2.54
C SER A 409 7.95 5.40 -1.11
N ALA A 410 9.12 5.63 -0.50
CA ALA A 410 9.31 5.38 0.93
C ALA A 410 8.48 6.31 1.83
N ASP A 411 7.95 7.41 1.26
CA ASP A 411 7.31 8.50 2.00
C ASP A 411 5.80 8.60 1.80
N VAL A 412 5.28 8.11 0.66
CA VAL A 412 3.87 8.17 0.26
C VAL A 412 3.49 6.96 -0.59
N THR A 413 2.36 6.32 -0.28
CA THR A 413 1.70 5.29 -1.11
C THR A 413 0.35 5.76 -1.65
N TYR A 414 -0.11 5.17 -2.76
CA TYR A 414 -1.35 5.58 -3.45
C TYR A 414 -2.30 4.41 -3.71
N VAL A 415 -3.60 4.63 -3.48
CA VAL A 415 -4.67 3.68 -3.81
C VAL A 415 -5.76 4.40 -4.60
N LYS A 416 -6.30 3.76 -5.65
CA LYS A 416 -7.49 4.24 -6.38
C LYS A 416 -8.70 3.34 -6.16
N SER A 417 -9.88 3.93 -6.18
CA SER A 417 -11.18 3.25 -6.10
C SER A 417 -12.22 4.00 -6.96
N GLY A 418 -13.32 3.33 -7.32
CA GLY A 418 -14.32 3.85 -8.26
C GLY A 418 -14.21 3.22 -9.65
N ALA A 419 -15.12 3.60 -10.55
CA ALA A 419 -15.23 3.02 -11.88
C ALA A 419 -14.67 3.97 -12.95
N GLU A 420 -13.75 3.47 -13.77
CA GLU A 420 -13.16 4.20 -14.90
C GLU A 420 -14.09 4.10 -16.12
N VAL A 421 -15.20 4.83 -16.06
CA VAL A 421 -16.23 4.93 -17.11
C VAL A 421 -16.53 6.39 -17.42
N ALA A 422 -17.03 6.67 -18.63
CA ALA A 422 -17.49 8.01 -19.01
C ALA A 422 -18.56 8.51 -18.02
N GLY A 423 -18.41 9.75 -17.53
CA GLY A 423 -19.27 10.32 -16.49
C GLY A 423 -19.08 9.74 -15.08
N GLY A 424 -18.16 8.79 -14.90
CA GLY A 424 -17.86 8.14 -13.63
C GLY A 424 -16.98 9.00 -12.71
N THR A 425 -16.80 8.52 -11.48
CA THR A 425 -15.92 9.15 -10.48
C THR A 425 -14.87 8.16 -9.97
N VAL A 426 -13.62 8.61 -9.91
CA VAL A 426 -12.50 7.88 -9.32
C VAL A 426 -12.00 8.65 -8.10
N THR A 427 -11.87 7.96 -6.97
CA THR A 427 -11.26 8.51 -5.75
C THR A 427 -9.86 7.94 -5.61
N VAL A 428 -8.88 8.84 -5.55
CA VAL A 428 -7.49 8.51 -5.21
C VAL A 428 -7.24 8.94 -3.77
N VAL A 429 -6.66 8.03 -2.99
CA VAL A 429 -6.17 8.28 -1.63
C VAL A 429 -4.65 8.12 -1.65
N ALA A 430 -3.94 9.15 -1.22
CA ALA A 430 -2.53 9.07 -0.90
C ALA A 430 -2.37 8.95 0.63
N THR A 431 -1.47 8.10 1.08
CA THR A 431 -1.17 7.85 2.50
C THR A 431 0.27 8.23 2.76
N ALA A 432 0.53 9.05 3.77
CA ALA A 432 1.89 9.40 4.19
C ALA A 432 2.46 8.25 5.05
N GLU A 433 3.62 7.74 4.65
CA GLU A 433 4.24 6.56 5.27
C GLU A 433 5.00 6.89 6.54
N GLY A 434 4.94 5.96 7.51
CA GLY A 434 5.60 6.10 8.80
C GLY A 434 5.23 7.39 9.54
N THR A 435 6.24 8.22 9.83
CA THR A 435 6.06 9.44 10.62
C THR A 435 5.66 10.65 9.77
N ASN A 436 5.79 10.60 8.44
CA ASN A 436 5.54 11.70 7.50
C ASN A 436 4.08 12.20 7.54
N GLU A 437 3.87 13.47 7.19
CA GLU A 437 2.56 14.12 7.18
C GLU A 437 2.41 15.04 5.98
N PHE A 438 1.20 15.17 5.43
CA PHE A 438 0.94 16.07 4.33
C PHE A 438 0.93 17.54 4.76
N ASP A 439 1.40 18.42 3.87
CA ASP A 439 1.20 19.87 4.03
C ASP A 439 -0.30 20.21 3.95
N ALA A 440 -0.81 20.97 4.92
CA ALA A 440 -2.22 21.38 4.96
C ALA A 440 -2.60 22.36 3.83
N SER A 441 -1.62 22.96 3.16
CA SER A 441 -1.79 23.93 2.07
C SER A 441 -1.81 23.30 0.66
N VAL A 442 -1.68 21.98 0.52
CA VAL A 442 -1.65 21.31 -0.79
C VAL A 442 -2.94 21.55 -1.58
N THR A 443 -2.80 22.25 -2.71
CA THR A 443 -3.91 22.50 -3.63
C THR A 443 -4.30 21.23 -4.40
N GLY A 444 -5.60 20.97 -4.53
CA GLY A 444 -6.13 19.87 -5.34
C GLY A 444 -6.27 18.54 -4.61
N TRP A 445 -6.02 18.51 -3.30
CA TRP A 445 -6.26 17.38 -2.41
C TRP A 445 -7.07 17.84 -1.20
N THR A 446 -7.85 16.92 -0.61
CA THR A 446 -8.52 17.11 0.68
C THR A 446 -7.71 16.37 1.74
N ILE A 447 -7.03 17.10 2.61
CA ILE A 447 -6.14 16.54 3.65
C ILE A 447 -6.96 16.17 4.89
N SER A 448 -6.70 15.01 5.50
CA SER A 448 -7.33 14.60 6.75
C SER A 448 -6.81 15.41 7.96
N GLY A 449 -7.58 15.46 9.05
CA GLY A 449 -7.22 16.25 10.25
C GLY A 449 -5.95 15.79 10.96
N ASP A 450 -5.57 14.52 10.80
CA ASP A 450 -4.29 13.95 11.26
C ASP A 450 -3.14 14.14 10.24
N ARG A 451 -3.42 14.74 9.08
CA ARG A 451 -2.51 14.93 7.95
C ARG A 451 -1.85 13.64 7.42
N LYS A 452 -2.39 12.45 7.74
CA LYS A 452 -1.87 11.15 7.27
C LYS A 452 -2.46 10.69 5.94
N THR A 453 -3.62 11.22 5.54
CA THR A 453 -4.23 10.91 4.24
C THR A 453 -4.57 12.17 3.45
N ALA A 454 -4.43 12.07 2.14
CA ALA A 454 -4.87 13.07 1.19
C ALA A 454 -5.83 12.40 0.20
N THR A 455 -7.04 12.93 0.05
CA THR A 455 -8.06 12.38 -0.85
C THR A 455 -8.32 13.33 -2.02
N ARG A 456 -8.30 12.81 -3.25
CA ARG A 456 -8.67 13.53 -4.47
C ARG A 456 -9.77 12.77 -5.20
N VAL A 457 -10.91 13.43 -5.40
CA VAL A 457 -12.01 12.93 -6.24
C VAL A 457 -11.84 13.50 -7.64
N ILE A 458 -11.89 12.61 -8.64
CA ILE A 458 -11.77 12.93 -10.06
C ILE A 458 -13.11 12.56 -10.69
N THR A 459 -13.75 13.51 -11.36
CA THR A 459 -14.93 13.25 -12.19
C THR A 459 -14.45 13.12 -13.64
N LEU A 460 -14.73 11.99 -14.25
CA LEU A 460 -14.35 11.68 -15.63
C LEU A 460 -15.43 12.22 -16.56
N VAL A 461 -15.00 12.85 -17.66
CA VAL A 461 -15.91 13.53 -18.59
C VAL A 461 -16.71 12.49 -19.37
N ASP A 462 -18.05 12.64 -19.39
CA ASP A 462 -18.87 12.02 -20.43
C ASP A 462 -18.89 12.94 -21.66
N PRO A 463 -18.31 12.55 -22.80
CA PRO A 463 -18.36 13.34 -24.02
C PRO A 463 -19.74 13.32 -24.70
N GLY A 464 -20.72 12.58 -24.18
CA GLY A 464 -22.10 12.60 -24.67
C GLY A 464 -22.25 12.03 -26.08
N CYS A 465 -21.58 10.90 -26.37
CA CYS A 465 -21.52 10.34 -27.72
C CYS A 465 -22.92 9.93 -28.23
N VAL A 466 -23.47 10.73 -29.14
CA VAL A 466 -24.65 10.36 -29.91
C VAL A 466 -24.24 9.63 -31.19
N ILE A 467 -24.77 8.41 -31.38
CA ILE A 467 -24.85 7.81 -32.71
C ILE A 467 -25.94 8.58 -33.44
N LEU A 468 -25.57 9.45 -34.39
CA LEU A 468 -26.53 10.00 -35.33
C LEU A 468 -27.06 8.83 -36.17
N PRO A 469 -28.37 8.52 -36.11
CA PRO A 469 -28.92 7.39 -36.85
C PRO A 469 -28.85 7.67 -38.34
N VAL A 470 -28.55 6.64 -39.13
CA VAL A 470 -28.48 6.76 -40.58
C VAL A 470 -29.91 6.82 -41.14
N ALA A 471 -30.24 7.92 -41.81
CA ALA A 471 -31.54 8.09 -42.45
C ALA A 471 -31.64 7.15 -43.67
N VAL A 472 -32.75 6.42 -43.76
CA VAL A 472 -33.06 5.48 -44.84
C VAL A 472 -34.50 5.62 -45.29
N THR A 473 -34.75 5.58 -46.60
CA THR A 473 -36.10 5.71 -47.17
C THR A 473 -36.75 4.33 -47.30
N PRO A 474 -37.94 4.07 -46.71
CA PRO A 474 -38.62 2.79 -46.90
C PRO A 474 -39.08 2.61 -48.36
N VAL A 475 -38.90 1.39 -48.88
CA VAL A 475 -39.22 1.01 -50.26
C VAL A 475 -40.65 0.49 -50.33
N THR A 476 -41.41 0.93 -51.33
CA THR A 476 -42.77 0.43 -51.59
C THR A 476 -42.72 -1.02 -52.08
N PRO A 477 -43.33 -1.99 -51.36
CA PRO A 477 -43.33 -3.38 -51.78
C PRO A 477 -44.24 -3.61 -53.00
N THR A 478 -43.96 -4.67 -53.75
CA THR A 478 -44.72 -5.05 -54.95
C THR A 478 -45.76 -6.10 -54.61
N ILE A 479 -46.77 -6.26 -55.48
CA ILE A 479 -47.75 -7.34 -55.41
C ILE A 479 -47.58 -8.22 -56.63
N GLU A 480 -47.22 -9.47 -56.42
CA GLU A 480 -47.24 -10.51 -57.44
C GLU A 480 -48.60 -11.22 -57.39
N ASN A 481 -49.16 -11.56 -58.56
CA ASN A 481 -50.50 -12.17 -58.65
C ASN A 481 -50.47 -13.30 -59.68
N VAL A 482 -49.99 -14.48 -59.25
CA VAL A 482 -49.68 -15.61 -60.13
C VAL A 482 -50.84 -16.61 -60.16
N CYS A 483 -51.19 -17.10 -61.35
CA CYS A 483 -52.19 -18.15 -61.54
C CYS A 483 -51.72 -19.48 -60.92
N VAL A 484 -52.51 -20.06 -60.00
CA VAL A 484 -52.28 -21.43 -59.53
C VAL A 484 -53.13 -22.45 -60.30
N ALA A 485 -52.71 -23.71 -60.26
CA ALA A 485 -53.44 -24.84 -60.83
C ALA A 485 -54.92 -24.84 -60.34
N GLY A 486 -55.87 -24.80 -61.28
CA GLY A 486 -57.30 -24.81 -60.96
C GLY A 486 -58.05 -23.47 -61.13
N GLY A 487 -57.39 -22.37 -61.50
CA GLY A 487 -58.06 -21.25 -62.20
C GLY A 487 -58.26 -19.93 -61.47
N THR A 488 -57.67 -19.73 -60.28
CA THR A 488 -57.67 -18.42 -59.60
C THR A 488 -56.24 -18.04 -59.21
N SER A 489 -55.83 -16.78 -59.40
CA SER A 489 -54.54 -16.32 -58.88
C SER A 489 -54.58 -16.08 -57.36
N THR A 490 -53.45 -16.33 -56.70
CA THR A 490 -53.26 -15.96 -55.29
C THR A 490 -52.26 -14.81 -55.21
N PRO A 491 -52.65 -13.62 -54.71
CA PRO A 491 -51.73 -12.51 -54.59
C PRO A 491 -50.74 -12.71 -53.43
N THR A 492 -49.51 -12.25 -53.63
CA THR A 492 -48.43 -12.24 -52.63
C THR A 492 -47.75 -10.87 -52.61
N VAL A 493 -47.55 -10.31 -51.42
CA VAL A 493 -46.79 -9.07 -51.23
C VAL A 493 -45.31 -9.42 -51.13
N VAL A 494 -44.47 -8.80 -51.96
CA VAL A 494 -43.02 -9.01 -52.01
C VAL A 494 -42.32 -7.76 -51.51
N PHE A 495 -41.46 -7.95 -50.50
CA PHE A 495 -40.69 -6.86 -49.87
C PHE A 495 -39.28 -6.81 -50.45
N ASP A 496 -38.85 -5.62 -50.87
CA ASP A 496 -37.46 -5.37 -51.25
C ASP A 496 -36.54 -5.39 -50.02
N ILE A 497 -35.32 -5.91 -50.20
CA ILE A 497 -34.31 -5.96 -49.14
C ILE A 497 -33.60 -4.61 -49.04
N SER A 498 -34.14 -3.70 -48.24
CA SER A 498 -33.50 -2.42 -47.90
C SER A 498 -32.64 -2.53 -46.63
N THR A 499 -31.36 -2.19 -46.72
CA THR A 499 -30.45 -2.14 -45.55
C THR A 499 -31.00 -1.18 -44.50
N GLY A 500 -31.13 -1.65 -43.25
CA GLY A 500 -31.56 -0.83 -42.12
C GLY A 500 -33.08 -0.76 -41.89
N VAL A 501 -33.91 -1.47 -42.68
CA VAL A 501 -35.37 -1.50 -42.50
C VAL A 501 -35.91 -2.92 -42.63
N THR A 502 -36.88 -3.30 -41.78
CA THR A 502 -37.68 -4.53 -41.89
C THR A 502 -39.14 -4.21 -42.22
N TYR A 503 -39.85 -5.13 -42.88
CA TYR A 503 -41.25 -4.95 -43.29
C TYR A 503 -42.13 -6.09 -42.79
N GLU A 504 -43.37 -5.78 -42.40
CA GLU A 504 -44.38 -6.75 -41.98
C GLU A 504 -45.79 -6.30 -42.39
N ILE A 505 -46.70 -7.25 -42.67
CA ILE A 505 -48.13 -6.95 -42.84
C ILE A 505 -48.79 -6.94 -41.47
N THR A 506 -49.11 -5.75 -40.95
CA THR A 506 -49.59 -5.54 -39.58
C THR A 506 -51.11 -5.47 -39.47
N ALA A 507 -51.83 -5.26 -40.58
CA ALA A 507 -53.29 -5.35 -40.63
C ALA A 507 -53.82 -5.76 -42.01
N GLY A 508 -55.02 -6.37 -42.04
CA GLY A 508 -55.63 -6.93 -43.24
C GLY A 508 -55.15 -8.36 -43.54
N SER A 509 -55.61 -8.91 -44.66
CA SER A 509 -55.17 -10.22 -45.16
C SER A 509 -54.89 -10.12 -46.65
N VAL A 510 -53.92 -10.88 -47.17
CA VAL A 510 -53.56 -10.86 -48.59
C VAL A 510 -54.57 -11.67 -49.39
N VAL A 511 -55.74 -11.08 -49.63
CA VAL A 511 -56.88 -11.68 -50.32
C VAL A 511 -57.30 -10.75 -51.47
N PRO A 512 -57.66 -11.26 -52.66
CA PRO A 512 -58.02 -10.41 -53.79
C PRO A 512 -59.13 -9.40 -53.48
N GLY A 513 -58.94 -8.13 -53.84
CA GLY A 513 -59.91 -7.05 -53.62
C GLY A 513 -59.99 -6.51 -52.19
N THR A 514 -59.03 -6.82 -51.32
CA THR A 514 -58.94 -6.28 -49.95
C THR A 514 -57.85 -5.21 -49.82
N THR A 515 -57.75 -4.56 -48.66
CA THR A 515 -56.65 -3.63 -48.33
C THR A 515 -55.80 -4.23 -47.21
N VAL A 516 -54.48 -4.15 -47.36
CA VAL A 516 -53.51 -4.50 -46.31
C VAL A 516 -52.78 -3.25 -45.81
N THR A 517 -52.29 -3.29 -44.58
CA THR A 517 -51.38 -2.28 -44.02
C THR A 517 -50.01 -2.91 -43.80
N VAL A 518 -49.00 -2.37 -44.48
CA VAL A 518 -47.59 -2.73 -44.27
C VAL A 518 -46.97 -1.75 -43.29
N THR A 519 -46.22 -2.25 -42.32
CA THR A 519 -45.36 -1.46 -41.45
C THR A 519 -43.89 -1.67 -41.82
N ALA A 520 -43.17 -0.59 -42.08
CA ALA A 520 -41.72 -0.54 -42.13
C ALA A 520 -41.18 -0.16 -40.75
N THR A 521 -40.14 -0.85 -40.27
CA THR A 521 -39.48 -0.59 -38.98
C THR A 521 -37.99 -0.41 -39.18
N ALA A 522 -37.41 0.66 -38.65
CA ALA A 522 -35.98 0.89 -38.69
C ALA A 522 -35.23 -0.07 -37.74
N VAL A 523 -34.15 -0.65 -38.24
CA VAL A 523 -33.19 -1.46 -37.45
C VAL A 523 -32.39 -0.54 -36.53
N PRO A 524 -31.98 -0.96 -35.32
CA PRO A 524 -31.19 -0.12 -34.42
C PRO A 524 -29.96 0.52 -35.11
N GLY A 525 -29.86 1.86 -35.00
CA GLY A 525 -28.87 2.67 -35.71
C GLY A 525 -29.38 3.39 -36.96
N TYR A 526 -30.63 3.14 -37.38
CA TYR A 526 -31.29 3.77 -38.52
C TYR A 526 -32.55 4.55 -38.10
N VAL A 527 -33.00 5.48 -38.96
CA VAL A 527 -34.30 6.17 -38.88
C VAL A 527 -34.92 6.28 -40.28
N LEU A 528 -36.24 6.35 -40.35
CA LEU A 528 -36.99 6.42 -41.60
C LEU A 528 -37.17 7.85 -42.10
N ASP A 529 -36.75 8.11 -43.34
CA ASP A 529 -37.06 9.35 -44.05
C ASP A 529 -38.51 9.35 -44.59
N PRO A 530 -39.15 10.53 -44.73
CA PRO A 530 -40.44 10.66 -45.40
C PRO A 530 -40.41 10.12 -46.84
N ALA A 531 -41.26 9.12 -47.12
CA ALA A 531 -41.37 8.48 -48.42
C ALA A 531 -42.80 8.60 -48.99
N ALA A 532 -42.92 8.61 -50.32
CA ALA A 532 -44.22 8.73 -50.97
C ALA A 532 -45.12 7.53 -50.64
N GLY A 533 -46.36 7.79 -50.20
CA GLY A 533 -47.33 6.78 -49.80
C GLY A 533 -47.11 6.15 -48.41
N TRP A 534 -46.01 6.49 -47.73
CA TRP A 534 -45.75 6.08 -46.35
C TRP A 534 -46.12 7.19 -45.36
N THR A 535 -46.73 6.80 -44.24
CA THR A 535 -46.96 7.67 -43.08
C THR A 535 -45.93 7.35 -42.02
N VAL A 536 -44.89 8.17 -41.89
CA VAL A 536 -43.82 8.00 -40.88
C VAL A 536 -44.33 8.46 -39.51
N ALA A 537 -44.07 7.68 -38.47
CA ALA A 537 -44.41 8.02 -37.10
C ALA A 537 -43.53 9.16 -36.54
N PRO A 538 -43.98 9.93 -35.54
CA PRO A 538 -43.22 11.08 -35.01
C PRO A 538 -41.86 10.74 -34.39
N ASP A 539 -41.58 9.46 -34.13
CA ASP A 539 -40.30 8.96 -33.63
C ASP A 539 -39.31 8.57 -34.74
N ASN A 540 -39.74 8.61 -36.01
CA ASN A 540 -39.03 8.16 -37.20
C ASN A 540 -38.53 6.69 -37.15
N PHE A 541 -39.03 5.84 -36.24
CA PHE A 541 -38.66 4.43 -36.18
C PHE A 541 -39.63 3.51 -36.91
N THR A 542 -40.87 3.94 -37.13
CA THR A 542 -41.89 3.17 -37.86
C THR A 542 -42.58 4.01 -38.94
N ALA A 543 -43.01 3.37 -40.01
CA ALA A 543 -43.85 3.98 -41.03
C ALA A 543 -44.89 2.99 -41.54
N THR A 544 -46.09 3.47 -41.88
CA THR A 544 -47.19 2.61 -42.36
C THR A 544 -47.65 3.01 -43.77
N MET A 545 -47.98 2.02 -44.59
CA MET A 545 -48.56 2.19 -45.92
C MET A 545 -49.78 1.29 -46.07
N GLN A 546 -50.87 1.83 -46.63
CA GLN A 546 -52.01 1.03 -47.07
C GLN A 546 -51.89 0.67 -48.55
N MET A 547 -52.18 -0.58 -48.88
CA MET A 547 -52.10 -1.11 -50.24
C MET A 547 -53.38 -1.89 -50.57
N GLU A 548 -53.98 -1.59 -51.71
CA GLU A 548 -55.08 -2.38 -52.26
C GLU A 548 -54.51 -3.63 -52.95
N ILE A 549 -54.99 -4.80 -52.55
CA ILE A 549 -54.71 -6.05 -53.23
C ILE A 549 -55.61 -6.12 -54.48
N PRO A 550 -55.06 -6.25 -55.69
CA PRO A 550 -55.86 -6.36 -56.91
C PRO A 550 -56.91 -7.46 -56.85
N ALA A 551 -57.97 -7.32 -57.65
CA ALA A 551 -58.93 -8.40 -57.86
C ALA A 551 -58.23 -9.66 -58.41
N ALA A 552 -58.88 -10.82 -58.24
CA ALA A 552 -58.33 -12.09 -58.70
C ALA A 552 -58.17 -12.04 -60.23
N LEU A 553 -57.04 -12.55 -60.73
CA LEU A 553 -56.85 -12.70 -62.15
C LEU A 553 -57.66 -13.92 -62.60
N GLU A 554 -58.64 -13.69 -63.49
CA GLU A 554 -59.38 -14.73 -64.19
C GLU A 554 -58.42 -15.43 -65.16
N CYS A 555 -57.86 -16.56 -64.73
CA CYS A 555 -56.87 -17.31 -65.50
C CYS A 555 -57.55 -18.09 -66.63
N ALA A 556 -57.11 -17.90 -67.87
CA ALA A 556 -57.67 -18.63 -69.01
C ALA A 556 -57.34 -20.13 -68.87
N PRO A 557 -58.34 -21.03 -68.82
CA PRO A 557 -58.08 -22.47 -68.69
C PRO A 557 -57.51 -23.00 -70.01
N VAL A 558 -56.37 -23.68 -69.93
CA VAL A 558 -55.76 -24.33 -71.09
C VAL A 558 -55.45 -25.80 -70.77
N THR A 559 -55.85 -26.70 -71.65
CA THR A 559 -55.71 -28.15 -71.46
C THR A 559 -54.41 -28.65 -72.08
N VAL A 560 -53.66 -29.45 -71.32
CA VAL A 560 -52.44 -30.14 -71.79
C VAL A 560 -52.80 -31.35 -72.67
N ASP A 561 -53.00 -31.13 -73.97
CA ASP A 561 -53.20 -32.20 -74.97
C ASP A 561 -52.16 -32.14 -76.11
N PRO A 562 -51.06 -32.92 -76.00
CA PRO A 562 -50.04 -32.95 -77.04
C PRO A 562 -49.92 -34.30 -77.76
N GLY A 563 -50.19 -34.29 -79.05
CA GLY A 563 -49.78 -35.36 -79.97
C GLY A 563 -48.26 -35.34 -80.20
N ILE A 564 -47.56 -36.36 -79.69
CA ILE A 564 -46.12 -36.54 -79.93
C ILE A 564 -45.90 -37.38 -81.19
N THR A 565 -45.20 -36.83 -82.18
CA THR A 565 -44.81 -37.54 -83.41
C THR A 565 -43.51 -38.34 -83.18
N GLN A 566 -43.54 -39.64 -83.48
CA GLN A 566 -42.39 -40.56 -83.32
C GLN A 566 -41.57 -40.67 -84.62
N ALA A 567 -40.27 -40.96 -84.50
CA ALA A 567 -39.37 -41.14 -85.64
C ALA A 567 -39.33 -42.60 -86.17
N THR A 568 -39.05 -42.76 -87.47
CA THR A 568 -38.89 -44.06 -88.15
C THR A 568 -37.44 -44.33 -88.57
N CYS A 569 -37.09 -45.60 -88.81
CA CYS A 569 -35.71 -46.09 -88.96
C CYS A 569 -34.93 -45.54 -90.18
N ALA A 570 -34.33 -44.35 -90.03
CA ALA A 570 -33.26 -43.84 -90.90
C ALA A 570 -32.36 -42.79 -90.21
N ALA A 571 -32.86 -42.11 -89.19
CA ALA A 571 -32.09 -41.22 -88.30
C ALA A 571 -32.49 -41.49 -86.84
N GLY A 572 -31.66 -41.05 -85.88
CA GLY A 572 -31.92 -41.25 -84.45
C GLY A 572 -33.26 -40.66 -83.98
N ALA A 573 -33.79 -41.19 -82.88
CA ALA A 573 -35.06 -40.74 -82.32
C ALA A 573 -35.00 -39.23 -82.00
N THR A 574 -35.91 -38.47 -82.59
CA THR A 574 -36.04 -37.02 -82.37
C THR A 574 -37.36 -36.73 -81.67
N LEU A 575 -37.27 -36.16 -80.47
CA LEU A 575 -38.42 -35.74 -79.69
C LEU A 575 -38.82 -34.34 -80.13
N THR A 576 -39.92 -34.22 -80.87
CA THR A 576 -40.52 -32.91 -81.17
C THR A 576 -41.54 -32.59 -80.09
N LEU A 577 -41.34 -31.50 -79.35
CA LEU A 577 -42.30 -31.05 -78.35
C LEU A 577 -43.50 -30.37 -79.04
N PRO A 578 -44.71 -30.52 -78.46
CA PRO A 578 -45.90 -29.81 -78.91
C PRO A 578 -45.73 -28.29 -78.82
N THR A 579 -46.54 -27.56 -79.59
CA THR A 579 -46.81 -26.14 -79.37
C THR A 579 -48.28 -25.97 -79.06
N THR A 580 -48.60 -25.44 -77.88
CA THR A 580 -49.97 -25.11 -77.46
C THR A 580 -49.95 -23.65 -76.98
N PRO A 581 -50.77 -22.74 -77.54
CA PRO A 581 -50.82 -21.36 -77.06
C PRO A 581 -51.12 -21.32 -75.56
N GLY A 582 -50.36 -20.52 -74.80
CA GLY A 582 -50.49 -20.48 -73.34
C GLY A 582 -49.74 -21.58 -72.58
N ILE A 583 -48.98 -22.47 -73.25
CA ILE A 583 -48.19 -23.53 -72.61
C ILE A 583 -46.79 -23.66 -73.22
N VAL A 584 -45.76 -23.50 -72.39
CA VAL A 584 -44.38 -23.86 -72.70
C VAL A 584 -44.12 -25.30 -72.26
N TYR A 585 -43.67 -26.16 -73.16
CA TYR A 585 -43.27 -27.53 -72.85
C TYR A 585 -41.74 -27.66 -72.81
N THR A 586 -41.23 -28.40 -71.82
CA THR A 586 -39.82 -28.79 -71.71
C THR A 586 -39.70 -30.29 -71.49
N SER A 587 -38.54 -30.86 -71.82
CA SER A 587 -38.24 -32.29 -71.62
C SER A 587 -37.03 -32.44 -70.70
N SER A 588 -37.04 -33.47 -69.85
CA SER A 588 -35.87 -33.88 -69.05
C SER A 588 -34.66 -34.26 -69.90
N ASN A 589 -34.86 -34.63 -71.17
CA ASN A 589 -33.81 -34.82 -72.17
C ASN A 589 -34.33 -34.34 -73.54
N ALA A 590 -33.63 -33.40 -74.18
CA ALA A 590 -34.01 -32.83 -75.47
C ALA A 590 -33.71 -33.74 -76.68
N SER A 591 -32.87 -34.76 -76.52
CA SER A 591 -32.51 -35.71 -77.59
C SER A 591 -32.36 -37.14 -77.04
N PRO A 592 -33.45 -37.75 -76.54
CA PRO A 592 -33.41 -39.05 -75.87
C PRO A 592 -33.11 -40.21 -76.82
N ALA A 593 -32.47 -41.24 -76.30
CA ALA A 593 -32.18 -42.47 -77.03
C ALA A 593 -33.44 -43.34 -77.24
N ALA A 594 -33.43 -44.19 -78.26
CA ALA A 594 -34.51 -45.14 -78.50
C ALA A 594 -34.60 -46.17 -77.35
N GLY A 595 -35.73 -46.20 -76.64
CA GLY A 595 -35.95 -46.98 -75.42
C GLY A 595 -35.90 -46.17 -74.12
N GLU A 596 -35.51 -44.89 -74.18
CA GLU A 596 -35.42 -44.01 -73.01
C GLU A 596 -36.81 -43.50 -72.58
N THR A 597 -36.99 -43.28 -71.27
CA THR A 597 -38.19 -42.61 -70.72
C THR A 597 -37.82 -41.20 -70.29
N VAL A 598 -38.49 -40.21 -70.87
CA VAL A 598 -38.35 -38.79 -70.52
C VAL A 598 -39.56 -38.31 -69.73
N THR A 599 -39.36 -37.29 -68.90
CA THR A 599 -40.46 -36.53 -68.29
C THR A 599 -40.63 -35.24 -69.08
N ILE A 600 -41.84 -34.99 -69.56
CA ILE A 600 -42.23 -33.72 -70.17
C ILE A 600 -42.91 -32.88 -69.09
N THR A 601 -42.51 -31.61 -68.98
CA THR A 601 -43.10 -30.62 -68.09
C THR A 601 -43.81 -29.56 -68.92
N ALA A 602 -45.10 -29.38 -68.69
CA ALA A 602 -45.91 -28.29 -69.20
C ALA A 602 -45.91 -27.16 -68.16
N THR A 603 -45.58 -25.95 -68.58
CA THR A 603 -45.59 -24.72 -67.77
C THR A 603 -46.55 -23.73 -68.42
N PRO A 604 -47.56 -23.20 -67.71
CA PRO A 604 -48.45 -22.19 -68.30
C PRO A 604 -47.68 -20.89 -68.57
N GLU A 605 -48.03 -20.21 -69.65
CA GLU A 605 -47.60 -18.82 -69.86
C GLU A 605 -48.41 -17.88 -68.93
N ALA A 606 -47.91 -16.66 -68.70
CA ALA A 606 -48.56 -15.70 -67.82
C ALA A 606 -50.03 -15.43 -68.23
N GLY A 607 -50.96 -15.54 -67.29
CA GLY A 607 -52.40 -15.37 -67.51
C GLY A 607 -53.17 -16.66 -67.85
N TYR A 608 -52.48 -17.80 -68.01
CA TYR A 608 -53.10 -19.11 -68.22
C TYR A 608 -53.03 -19.98 -66.97
N ALA A 609 -53.97 -20.91 -66.82
CA ALA A 609 -53.91 -21.98 -65.82
C ALA A 609 -54.09 -23.33 -66.50
N LEU A 610 -53.20 -24.29 -66.18
CA LEU A 610 -53.30 -25.65 -66.71
C LEU A 610 -54.48 -26.39 -66.07
N THR A 611 -55.31 -27.02 -66.90
CA THR A 611 -56.32 -27.99 -66.46
C THR A 611 -55.84 -29.41 -66.74
N SER A 612 -56.23 -30.37 -65.89
CA SER A 612 -55.79 -31.78 -66.01
C SER A 612 -56.20 -32.39 -67.36
N GLY A 613 -55.21 -32.72 -68.20
CA GLY A 613 -55.38 -33.54 -69.39
C GLY A 613 -55.05 -35.01 -69.12
N ASP A 614 -55.51 -35.92 -69.98
CA ASP A 614 -55.42 -37.36 -69.75
C ASP A 614 -53.97 -37.84 -69.51
N GLY A 615 -53.75 -38.46 -68.34
CA GLY A 615 -52.46 -38.99 -67.91
C GLY A 615 -51.39 -37.95 -67.53
N TRP A 616 -51.74 -36.67 -67.38
CA TRP A 616 -50.86 -35.64 -66.83
C TRP A 616 -51.06 -35.50 -65.31
N THR A 617 -49.98 -35.33 -64.56
CA THR A 617 -50.01 -35.00 -63.13
C THR A 617 -49.86 -33.49 -62.99
N LEU A 618 -50.91 -32.81 -62.52
CA LEU A 618 -50.91 -31.38 -62.24
C LEU A 618 -50.34 -31.12 -60.85
N HIS A 619 -49.41 -30.17 -60.73
CA HIS A 619 -48.70 -29.83 -59.51
C HIS A 619 -49.23 -28.56 -58.87
N THR A 620 -48.95 -28.37 -57.58
CA THR A 620 -49.40 -27.21 -56.80
C THR A 620 -48.74 -25.88 -57.23
N ASP A 621 -47.63 -25.95 -57.96
CA ASP A 621 -46.93 -24.79 -58.53
C ASP A 621 -47.51 -24.29 -59.87
N GLY A 622 -48.57 -24.92 -60.37
CA GLY A 622 -49.21 -24.59 -61.65
C GLY A 622 -48.65 -25.36 -62.86
N THR A 623 -47.55 -26.09 -62.71
CA THR A 623 -47.00 -26.94 -63.79
C THR A 623 -47.71 -28.29 -63.85
N ALA A 624 -47.56 -29.01 -64.96
CA ALA A 624 -47.98 -30.41 -65.07
C ALA A 624 -46.87 -31.28 -65.66
N THR A 625 -46.71 -32.53 -65.20
CA THR A 625 -45.73 -33.47 -65.77
C THR A 625 -46.35 -34.77 -66.24
N LYS A 626 -45.71 -35.39 -67.25
CA LYS A 626 -46.06 -36.71 -67.77
C LYS A 626 -44.83 -37.44 -68.27
N GLN A 627 -44.73 -38.74 -67.98
CA GLN A 627 -43.66 -39.58 -68.48
C GLN A 627 -44.02 -40.19 -69.84
N PHE A 628 -43.04 -40.23 -70.75
CA PHE A 628 -43.16 -40.81 -72.08
C PHE A 628 -41.94 -41.67 -72.39
N THR A 629 -42.16 -42.95 -72.71
CA THR A 629 -41.11 -43.88 -73.15
C THR A 629 -41.06 -43.93 -74.67
N LEU A 630 -39.88 -43.70 -75.26
CA LEU A 630 -39.69 -43.80 -76.70
C LEU A 630 -39.52 -45.27 -77.11
N THR A 631 -40.39 -45.75 -77.99
CA THR A 631 -40.38 -47.16 -78.43
C THR A 631 -39.12 -47.49 -79.23
N LYS A 632 -38.44 -48.59 -78.90
CA LYS A 632 -37.24 -49.05 -79.62
C LYS A 632 -37.62 -50.01 -80.76
N PRO A 633 -37.44 -49.67 -82.05
CA PRO A 633 -37.63 -50.61 -83.14
C PRO A 633 -36.48 -51.63 -83.20
N THR A 634 -36.80 -52.88 -83.55
CA THR A 634 -35.82 -53.95 -83.79
C THR A 634 -35.27 -53.90 -85.21
N CYS A 635 -34.00 -53.51 -85.36
CA CYS A 635 -33.29 -53.50 -86.64
C CYS A 635 -32.26 -54.65 -86.69
N GLY A 636 -32.24 -55.40 -87.80
CA GLY A 636 -31.40 -56.59 -87.97
C GLY A 636 -29.91 -56.28 -88.13
N THR A 637 -29.06 -57.17 -87.62
CA THR A 637 -27.60 -56.99 -87.53
C THR A 637 -26.84 -57.38 -88.80
N GLY A 638 -26.07 -56.44 -89.36
CA GLY A 638 -24.99 -56.68 -90.33
C GLY A 638 -23.61 -56.54 -89.69
N ALA A 639 -22.58 -57.23 -90.21
CA ALA A 639 -21.36 -57.56 -89.47
C ALA A 639 -20.10 -56.75 -89.84
N GLY A 640 -19.17 -56.65 -88.88
CA GLY A 640 -17.73 -56.83 -89.11
C GLY A 640 -16.80 -55.62 -89.02
N GLY A 641 -15.73 -55.73 -88.20
CA GLY A 641 -14.44 -55.08 -88.44
C GLY A 641 -13.86 -54.16 -87.34
N THR A 642 -12.90 -54.66 -86.57
CA THR A 642 -11.77 -53.87 -85.99
C THR A 642 -10.63 -53.84 -87.01
N PRO A 643 -9.81 -52.76 -87.15
CA PRO A 643 -8.96 -52.17 -86.11
C PRO A 643 -9.17 -50.62 -86.01
N GLY A 644 -8.27 -49.73 -85.56
CA GLY A 644 -6.85 -49.81 -85.15
C GLY A 644 -6.33 -48.50 -84.53
N ALA A 645 -5.00 -48.30 -84.46
CA ALA A 645 -4.35 -47.08 -83.94
C ALA A 645 -3.60 -46.27 -85.02
N GLY A 646 -3.44 -44.96 -84.82
CA GLY A 646 -2.68 -44.05 -85.70
C GLY A 646 -2.43 -42.69 -85.04
N ASP A 647 -1.24 -42.12 -85.25
CA ASP A 647 -0.65 -41.03 -84.46
C ASP A 647 -0.73 -39.62 -85.10
N LEU A 648 -0.67 -38.62 -84.20
CA LEU A 648 -0.01 -37.29 -84.29
C LEU A 648 -0.23 -36.33 -85.48
N ALA A 649 -0.43 -35.04 -85.11
CA ALA A 649 0.21 -33.91 -85.78
C ALA A 649 0.55 -32.79 -84.78
N THR A 650 1.78 -32.27 -84.83
CA THR A 650 2.29 -31.17 -83.99
C THR A 650 2.73 -29.98 -84.85
N THR A 651 2.45 -28.76 -84.38
CA THR A 651 3.14 -27.50 -84.73
C THR A 651 3.04 -26.57 -83.50
N GLY A 652 4.01 -25.75 -83.11
CA GLY A 652 5.41 -25.59 -83.53
C GLY A 652 5.89 -24.16 -83.23
N GLY A 653 6.90 -23.96 -82.35
CA GLY A 653 7.49 -22.62 -82.12
C GLY A 653 8.20 -22.40 -80.77
N THR A 654 9.52 -22.21 -80.81
CA THR A 654 10.45 -21.77 -79.74
C THR A 654 11.60 -20.98 -80.42
N PRO A 655 12.61 -20.36 -79.73
CA PRO A 655 12.85 -20.24 -78.28
C PRO A 655 13.25 -18.83 -77.71
N VAL A 656 13.10 -18.64 -76.38
CA VAL A 656 13.87 -17.88 -75.31
C VAL A 656 14.81 -16.67 -75.62
N PRO A 657 15.28 -15.83 -74.63
CA PRO A 657 15.42 -16.06 -73.16
C PRO A 657 15.12 -14.91 -72.16
N GLY A 658 15.07 -15.26 -70.86
CA GLY A 658 15.51 -14.34 -69.78
C GLY A 658 14.93 -14.54 -68.37
N TRP A 659 15.64 -15.32 -67.52
CA TRP A 659 15.69 -15.25 -66.03
C TRP A 659 14.36 -15.41 -65.23
N VAL A 660 14.03 -16.49 -64.51
CA VAL A 660 14.73 -17.34 -63.49
C VAL A 660 14.34 -16.99 -62.03
N VAL A 661 13.43 -17.82 -61.48
CA VAL A 661 13.43 -18.52 -60.16
C VAL A 661 13.54 -17.71 -58.85
N GLY A 662 12.80 -18.01 -57.77
CA GLY A 662 11.75 -19.03 -57.54
C GLY A 662 11.83 -19.70 -56.14
N GLY A 663 10.82 -20.50 -55.79
CA GLY A 663 10.75 -21.31 -54.55
C GLY A 663 10.31 -20.53 -53.30
N GLY A 664 9.41 -20.99 -52.42
CA GLY A 664 8.89 -22.36 -52.20
C GLY A 664 9.43 -22.89 -50.87
N LEU A 665 8.69 -22.78 -49.75
CA LEU A 665 7.67 -23.72 -49.25
C LEU A 665 8.25 -24.58 -48.09
N ALA A 666 7.41 -24.82 -47.07
CA ALA A 666 7.47 -25.91 -46.08
C ALA A 666 8.26 -25.73 -44.75
N ALA A 667 7.46 -25.62 -43.69
CA ALA A 667 7.36 -26.61 -42.60
C ALA A 667 8.31 -26.59 -41.36
N VAL A 668 7.64 -26.39 -40.20
CA VAL A 668 7.61 -27.32 -39.04
C VAL A 668 8.69 -27.22 -37.93
N ILE A 669 8.16 -26.82 -36.76
CA ILE A 669 8.51 -27.18 -35.36
C ILE A 669 9.74 -26.54 -34.66
N ALA A 670 9.48 -26.25 -33.39
CA ALA A 670 10.35 -25.64 -32.39
C ALA A 670 11.56 -26.50 -31.98
N GLY A 671 12.58 -25.83 -31.48
CA GLY A 671 13.72 -26.44 -30.77
C GLY A 671 14.54 -25.35 -30.09
N ALA A 672 14.32 -25.16 -28.78
CA ALA A 672 15.19 -24.29 -27.98
C ALA A 672 16.59 -24.90 -27.83
N VAL A 673 17.60 -24.08 -27.48
CA VAL A 673 18.62 -24.32 -26.43
C VAL A 673 19.89 -23.48 -26.64
N LEU A 674 20.06 -22.49 -25.74
CA LEU A 674 21.29 -22.05 -25.05
C LEU A 674 22.62 -21.69 -25.79
N LEU A 675 23.08 -20.47 -25.42
CA LEU A 675 24.46 -20.09 -25.01
C LEU A 675 25.59 -19.93 -26.07
N PHE A 676 26.19 -18.74 -26.11
CA PHE A 676 27.42 -18.35 -25.36
C PHE A 676 28.34 -17.37 -26.11
N VAL A 677 28.97 -16.46 -25.34
CA VAL A 677 30.16 -15.63 -25.67
C VAL A 677 29.95 -14.49 -26.68
N ARG A 678 29.91 -13.19 -26.32
CA ARG A 678 30.78 -12.34 -25.46
C ARG A 678 32.14 -11.98 -26.09
N ARG A 679 32.24 -10.78 -26.70
CA ARG A 679 33.40 -9.86 -26.68
C ARG A 679 32.90 -8.46 -27.09
N ARG A 680 33.14 -7.41 -26.29
CA ARG A 680 34.29 -6.47 -26.36
C ARG A 680 34.43 -5.79 -27.73
N ALA A 681 34.72 -4.49 -27.83
CA ALA A 681 34.79 -3.43 -26.81
C ALA A 681 34.98 -2.07 -27.51
N LEU A 682 34.41 -1.01 -26.94
CA LEU A 682 34.91 0.37 -26.93
C LEU A 682 34.54 0.88 -25.51
N GLY A 683 35.39 1.58 -24.75
CA GLY A 683 36.44 2.51 -25.16
C GLY A 683 35.80 3.89 -25.36
N SER A 684 36.15 4.94 -24.63
CA SER A 684 37.20 5.10 -23.63
C SER A 684 36.99 6.43 -22.85
N THR A 685 37.77 6.68 -21.79
CA THR A 685 38.43 7.99 -21.43
C THR A 685 37.64 9.30 -21.49
N ASP A 686 37.73 10.25 -20.54
CA ASP A 686 38.54 10.40 -19.31
C ASP A 686 37.94 11.56 -18.48
N ALA A 687 38.38 11.67 -17.21
CA ALA A 687 38.19 12.73 -16.19
C ALA A 687 37.43 12.25 -14.94
#